data_AF-A0A971UXI9-F1
#
_entry.id   AF-A0A971UXI9-F1
#
_cell.length_a   1.000
_cell.length_b   1.000
_cell.length_c   1.000
_cell.angle_alpha   90.00
_cell.angle_beta   90.00
_cell.angle_gamma   90.00
#
_symmetry.space_group_name_H-M   'P 1'
#
loop_
_entity.id
_entity.type
_entity.pdbx_description
1 polymer ?
#
loop_
_entity_poly.entity_id
_entity_poly.type
_entity_poly.pdbx_seq_one_letter_code
_entity_poly.pdbx_strand_id
1 'polypeptide(L)'
;MKFLRKTKRIITFRYISWIIYFISYAALLLISVAPLLDKNADMLTADPDFFYWLLRILTVSVGLNFILQYYIFRRNDEAFFEFDKSINDLQIEILSPEVSKKMDMMTLSTALNYVLQKLKEKNEMLKDEIEKNKRLSENISEFYRQMRTLRDAELIFDFFEYDVNASYFTFISGMITALSAENEATEITAEDLFKNFQFSIKLTDYYSHVERCIKEECDMNFECSVRGKDGEIHWLKFWGRPTQDKTRITGAVTDITREVNIRIAEKERILHDNITGFYNRNALSEVGGKAIAECKEDEHVVFVYIGLTKYQEFQERFGMVSGNNYIRVCAEVMKKFITDDMIPIRWWGSDFLVIVKGVKDLKVFEKEAAAIAEKIGKYVGEVDGIMATFPMVMGYAASKIHGNTPSELLEFAAFAEHEALREVAMSPNEFNYERFEESYKATLRRTLIKDIIDTNQLTVLFQPILSLSTGELFGFEALSRPTNPAYKNILELIDDAEASGHYVILERRMVYNALDAYMTRAPKYKDHYLFINTAPYSTLDEKDYNDIRDRYLSHMNVVFEVVERNRMDPDAINLRRSFVKKAGAKFALDDFGSGYSNHLALLALEPDFIKIDRELVRGINEDLRKQHMLEDIISYARYRGARVLAEGVETQEELETLCRMGVDYAQGFFMGLPNKTITEPDIRAKRIIKGIIRNKNIDLRQLYIIMEKSLAIINENYARRLSVIVYLMIKLGRRLNIDEDRFSNLIITTIFHETGILLTGYKEACIPESKERDNHSIFAYLLFKEFSPYPDFAAIILYQNNEYGSKRIIDDIPVPDEAYLLSMAADIADVIVNSRKKDINKKITEKIGEKSYKPEYKKVLEQLYEENVLNHITTDEYKAELLSYIGAIKLSKAEIMSLLRTLVYAVTFRSPNNFSHARTMEIIADLLGQITKQNWNTMEKVRAAALLYNIGMLTFNEESFEKTNSPLELHKLLTEAVKKISIIFKEAELVDIMSMFDAMIGAEILSDNHMLMVKDIISGANMIKLADILASLMDQKCQDYDTSCRNILVELREISKTEDLYLPMIELTEEYIEDIEARVKSSQASIRKRYHNVISEFERLRPFIIDNMNN
;
A
#
# COMPACT_ATOMS: atom_id res chain seq x y z
N MET A 1 -2.32 -70.05 -7.21
CA MET A 1 -1.11 -70.45 -8.00
C MET A 1 -1.14 -70.07 -9.49
N LYS A 2 -2.19 -70.37 -10.29
CA LYS A 2 -2.29 -69.93 -11.71
C LYS A 2 -2.25 -68.39 -11.88
N PHE A 3 -2.87 -67.64 -10.98
CA PHE A 3 -2.84 -66.17 -10.93
C PHE A 3 -1.41 -65.61 -10.79
N LEU A 4 -0.64 -66.09 -9.80
CA LEU A 4 0.75 -65.70 -9.54
C LEU A 4 1.71 -65.94 -10.73
N ARG A 5 1.48 -66.97 -11.55
CA ARG A 5 2.27 -67.20 -12.78
C ARG A 5 1.92 -66.23 -13.91
N LYS A 6 0.67 -65.74 -13.99
CA LYS A 6 0.24 -64.72 -14.97
C LYS A 6 0.84 -63.34 -14.63
N THR A 7 0.94 -62.98 -13.35
CA THR A 7 1.47 -61.69 -12.88
C THR A 7 2.96 -61.51 -13.18
N LYS A 8 3.76 -62.59 -13.10
CA LYS A 8 5.21 -62.51 -13.32
C LYS A 8 5.60 -62.16 -14.77
N ARG A 9 4.85 -62.67 -15.77
CA ARG A 9 5.06 -62.33 -17.20
C ARG A 9 4.70 -60.87 -17.53
N ILE A 10 3.72 -60.30 -16.82
CA ILE A 10 3.26 -58.92 -17.02
C ILE A 10 4.31 -57.92 -16.49
N ILE A 11 5.00 -58.26 -15.39
CA ILE A 11 6.08 -57.43 -14.82
C ILE A 11 7.28 -57.37 -15.76
N THR A 12 7.64 -58.49 -16.42
CA THR A 12 8.77 -58.50 -17.39
C THR A 12 8.48 -57.64 -18.62
N PHE A 13 7.22 -57.62 -19.11
CA PHE A 13 6.83 -56.78 -20.24
C PHE A 13 6.84 -55.28 -19.93
N ARG A 14 6.53 -54.87 -18.69
CA ARG A 14 6.64 -53.46 -18.25
C ARG A 14 8.09 -52.96 -18.25
N TYR A 15 9.03 -53.82 -17.86
CA TYR A 15 10.46 -53.47 -17.87
C TYR A 15 10.98 -53.22 -19.29
N ILE A 16 10.60 -54.05 -20.26
CA ILE A 16 11.01 -53.87 -21.67
C ILE A 16 10.43 -52.59 -22.25
N SER A 17 9.16 -52.28 -21.96
CA SER A 17 8.50 -51.02 -22.37
C SER A 17 9.20 -49.79 -21.79
N TRP A 18 9.65 -49.85 -20.54
CA TRP A 18 10.39 -48.75 -19.90
C TRP A 18 11.77 -48.51 -20.53
N ILE A 19 12.50 -49.57 -20.86
CA ILE A 19 13.81 -49.47 -21.52
C ILE A 19 13.68 -48.83 -22.91
N ILE A 20 12.68 -49.24 -23.70
CA ILE A 20 12.43 -48.64 -25.02
C ILE A 20 12.10 -47.15 -24.91
N TYR A 21 11.30 -46.77 -23.90
CA TYR A 21 10.95 -45.37 -23.66
C TYR A 21 12.17 -44.54 -23.23
N PHE A 22 13.00 -45.09 -22.35
CA PHE A 22 14.21 -44.42 -21.87
C PHE A 22 15.23 -44.19 -22.99
N ILE A 23 15.47 -45.19 -23.84
CA ILE A 23 16.38 -45.06 -24.99
C ILE A 23 15.84 -44.02 -26.00
N SER A 24 14.52 -44.04 -26.27
CA SER A 24 13.90 -43.09 -27.20
C SER A 24 13.96 -41.65 -26.65
N TYR A 25 13.76 -41.48 -25.34
CA TYR A 25 13.83 -40.19 -24.65
C TYR A 25 15.26 -39.66 -24.57
N ALA A 26 16.24 -40.52 -24.27
CA ALA A 26 17.65 -40.16 -24.27
C ALA A 26 18.15 -39.75 -25.67
N ALA A 27 17.71 -40.44 -26.72
CA ALA A 27 18.01 -40.08 -28.10
C ALA A 27 17.40 -38.72 -28.51
N LEU A 28 16.15 -38.45 -28.11
CA LEU A 28 15.50 -37.15 -28.31
C LEU A 28 16.23 -36.03 -27.55
N LEU A 29 16.66 -36.29 -26.32
CA LEU A 29 17.44 -35.35 -25.51
C LEU A 29 18.78 -35.02 -26.17
N LEU A 30 19.52 -36.05 -26.62
CA LEU A 30 20.77 -35.88 -27.35
C LEU A 30 20.60 -35.05 -28.63
N ILE A 31 19.53 -35.31 -29.40
CA ILE A 31 19.18 -34.52 -30.58
C ILE A 31 18.89 -33.05 -30.22
N SER A 32 18.17 -32.81 -29.12
CA SER A 32 17.80 -31.45 -28.70
C SER A 32 18.95 -30.66 -28.06
N VAL A 33 19.94 -31.35 -27.49
CA VAL A 33 21.06 -30.74 -26.75
C VAL A 33 22.32 -30.61 -27.62
N ALA A 34 22.49 -31.44 -28.66
CA ALA A 34 23.62 -31.34 -29.58
C ALA A 34 23.84 -29.94 -30.22
N PRO A 35 22.81 -29.14 -30.59
CA PRO A 35 23.00 -27.79 -31.11
C PRO A 35 23.45 -26.77 -30.06
N LEU A 36 23.29 -27.09 -28.76
CA LEU A 36 23.60 -26.19 -27.64
C LEU A 36 25.04 -26.31 -27.15
N LEU A 37 25.74 -27.40 -27.48
CA LEU A 37 27.06 -27.72 -26.93
C LEU A 37 28.25 -27.38 -27.85
N ASP A 38 28.03 -27.14 -29.15
CA ASP A 38 29.11 -26.77 -30.07
C ASP A 38 28.74 -25.52 -30.87
N LYS A 39 29.54 -24.45 -30.71
CA LYS A 39 29.34 -23.16 -31.39
C LYS A 39 29.88 -23.12 -32.82
N ASN A 40 30.49 -24.21 -33.32
CA ASN A 40 31.04 -24.28 -34.69
C ASN A 40 30.77 -25.61 -35.42
N ALA A 41 29.71 -26.36 -35.08
CA ALA A 41 29.39 -27.61 -35.76
C ALA A 41 28.28 -27.47 -36.81
N ASP A 42 28.69 -27.40 -38.09
CA ASP A 42 27.91 -27.72 -39.29
C ASP A 42 27.55 -29.24 -39.35
N MET A 43 27.06 -29.82 -38.25
CA MET A 43 26.65 -31.24 -38.22
C MET A 43 25.17 -31.42 -38.57
N LEU A 44 24.35 -30.41 -38.33
CA LEU A 44 22.92 -30.39 -38.73
C LEU A 44 22.70 -30.00 -40.19
N THR A 45 23.75 -29.58 -40.89
CA THR A 45 23.75 -29.15 -42.30
C THR A 45 24.36 -30.18 -43.26
N ALA A 46 24.85 -31.32 -42.76
CA ALA A 46 25.53 -32.32 -43.59
C ALA A 46 24.61 -33.37 -44.25
N ASP A 47 23.47 -33.75 -43.65
CA ASP A 47 22.44 -34.59 -44.29
C ASP A 47 21.07 -34.48 -43.58
N PRO A 48 20.16 -33.60 -44.03
CA PRO A 48 18.84 -33.39 -43.43
C PRO A 48 17.94 -34.63 -43.44
N ASP A 49 18.14 -35.54 -44.40
CA ASP A 49 17.29 -36.72 -44.58
C ASP A 49 17.53 -37.76 -43.49
N PHE A 50 18.78 -37.91 -43.02
CA PHE A 50 19.12 -38.82 -41.92
C PHE A 50 18.44 -38.39 -40.60
N PHE A 51 18.45 -37.10 -40.31
CA PHE A 51 17.82 -36.55 -39.10
C PHE A 51 16.29 -36.72 -39.13
N TYR A 52 15.68 -36.44 -40.28
CA TYR A 52 14.24 -36.61 -40.45
C TYR A 52 13.84 -38.10 -40.37
N TRP A 53 14.68 -39.01 -40.87
CA TRP A 53 14.48 -40.45 -40.78
C TRP A 53 14.58 -40.95 -39.33
N LEU A 54 15.58 -40.48 -38.57
CA LEU A 54 15.76 -40.82 -37.16
C LEU A 54 14.59 -40.31 -36.30
N LEU A 55 14.12 -39.09 -36.56
CA LEU A 55 12.97 -38.50 -35.85
C LEU A 55 11.68 -39.31 -36.11
N ARG A 56 11.47 -39.79 -37.35
CA ARG A 56 10.33 -40.66 -37.69
C ARG A 56 10.40 -42.00 -36.97
N ILE A 57 11.57 -42.63 -36.88
CA ILE A 57 11.73 -43.90 -36.14
C ILE A 57 11.43 -43.73 -34.66
N LEU A 58 11.93 -42.64 -34.06
CA LEU A 58 11.69 -42.33 -32.65
C LEU A 58 10.19 -42.06 -32.40
N THR A 59 9.53 -41.34 -33.30
CA THR A 59 8.09 -41.05 -33.20
C THR A 59 7.24 -42.34 -33.31
N VAL A 60 7.58 -43.22 -34.25
CA VAL A 60 6.90 -44.53 -34.39
C VAL A 60 7.15 -45.42 -33.18
N SER A 61 8.37 -45.40 -32.61
CA SER A 61 8.73 -46.19 -31.43
C SER A 61 7.98 -45.75 -30.17
N VAL A 62 7.80 -44.45 -29.98
CA VAL A 62 6.99 -43.88 -28.89
C VAL A 62 5.50 -44.24 -29.07
N GLY A 63 4.97 -44.13 -30.29
CA GLY A 63 3.59 -44.51 -30.61
C GLY A 63 3.29 -46.00 -30.36
N LEU A 64 4.19 -46.90 -30.76
CA LEU A 64 4.05 -48.34 -30.53
C LEU A 64 4.06 -48.69 -29.03
N ASN A 65 4.87 -48.00 -28.25
CA ASN A 65 4.96 -48.20 -26.81
C ASN A 65 3.65 -47.80 -26.09
N PHE A 66 3.02 -46.71 -26.53
CA PHE A 66 1.73 -46.26 -26.00
C PHE A 66 0.62 -47.29 -26.24
N ILE A 67 0.56 -47.90 -27.43
CA ILE A 67 -0.41 -48.96 -27.75
C ILE A 67 -0.17 -50.21 -26.89
N LEU A 68 1.10 -50.57 -26.65
CA LEU A 68 1.45 -51.72 -25.81
C LEU A 68 1.05 -51.51 -24.35
N GLN A 69 1.25 -50.30 -23.82
CA GLN A 69 0.85 -49.92 -22.46
C GLN A 69 -0.67 -49.98 -22.26
N TYR A 70 -1.44 -49.49 -23.25
CA TYR A 70 -2.90 -49.57 -23.22
C TYR A 70 -3.43 -51.01 -23.17
N TYR A 71 -2.83 -51.92 -23.93
CA TYR A 71 -3.24 -53.33 -23.95
C TYR A 71 -2.92 -54.07 -22.63
N ILE A 72 -1.80 -53.72 -21.98
CA ILE A 72 -1.42 -54.27 -20.66
C ILE A 72 -2.39 -53.80 -19.58
N PHE A 73 -2.80 -52.53 -19.63
CA PHE A 73 -3.73 -51.96 -18.66
C PHE A 73 -5.10 -52.65 -18.68
N ARG A 74 -5.69 -52.83 -19.87
CA ARG A 74 -7.00 -53.48 -20.04
C ARG A 74 -7.04 -54.93 -19.53
N ARG A 75 -5.93 -55.66 -19.69
CA ARG A 75 -5.82 -57.06 -19.26
C ARG A 75 -5.65 -57.25 -17.76
N ASN A 76 -5.13 -56.23 -17.05
CA ASN A 76 -5.07 -56.25 -15.59
C ASN A 76 -6.46 -56.05 -14.96
N ASP A 77 -7.30 -55.22 -15.58
CA ASP A 77 -8.63 -54.88 -15.07
C ASP A 77 -9.57 -56.11 -15.07
N GLU A 78 -9.57 -56.90 -16.16
CA GLU A 78 -10.34 -58.17 -16.25
C GLU A 78 -9.88 -59.21 -15.21
N ALA A 79 -8.59 -59.25 -14.86
CA ALA A 79 -8.05 -60.21 -13.91
C ALA A 79 -8.41 -59.87 -12.45
N PHE A 80 -8.61 -58.59 -12.13
CA PHE A 80 -9.08 -58.15 -10.82
C PHE A 80 -10.59 -58.38 -10.66
N PHE A 81 -11.37 -58.24 -11.73
CA PHE A 81 -12.81 -58.52 -11.71
C PHE A 81 -13.14 -60.00 -11.41
N GLU A 82 -12.37 -60.97 -11.92
CA GLU A 82 -12.56 -62.39 -11.59
C GLU A 82 -12.20 -62.75 -10.13
N PHE A 83 -11.27 -62.02 -9.52
CA PHE A 83 -10.85 -62.24 -8.14
C PHE A 83 -11.93 -61.81 -7.14
N ASP A 84 -12.57 -60.69 -7.39
CA ASP A 84 -13.64 -60.14 -6.55
C ASP A 84 -14.89 -61.05 -6.52
N LYS A 85 -15.14 -61.76 -7.63
CA LYS A 85 -16.21 -62.76 -7.72
C LYS A 85 -15.97 -64.00 -6.84
N SER A 86 -14.72 -64.46 -6.72
CA SER A 86 -14.37 -65.67 -5.95
C SER A 86 -14.44 -65.46 -4.43
N ILE A 87 -14.26 -64.22 -3.95
CA ILE A 87 -14.36 -63.89 -2.52
C ILE A 87 -15.82 -63.82 -2.06
N ASN A 88 -16.72 -63.32 -2.92
CA ASN A 88 -18.15 -63.29 -2.63
C ASN A 88 -18.78 -64.69 -2.54
N ASP A 89 -18.32 -65.66 -3.34
CA ASP A 89 -18.81 -67.04 -3.29
C ASP A 89 -18.42 -67.77 -1.99
N LEU A 90 -17.24 -67.48 -1.43
CA LEU A 90 -16.74 -68.04 -0.15
C LEU A 90 -17.48 -67.50 1.08
N GLN A 91 -18.03 -66.29 0.98
CA GLN A 91 -18.75 -65.63 2.08
C GLN A 91 -20.17 -66.17 2.25
N ILE A 92 -20.74 -66.77 1.20
CA ILE A 92 -22.08 -67.39 1.20
C ILE A 92 -22.06 -68.79 1.82
N GLU A 93 -20.92 -69.50 1.79
CA GLU A 93 -20.80 -70.87 2.30
C GLU A 93 -20.67 -70.96 3.84
N ILE A 94 -20.24 -69.87 4.49
CA ILE A 94 -19.97 -69.81 5.95
C ILE A 94 -21.21 -69.38 6.77
N LEU A 95 -22.26 -68.89 6.12
CA LEU A 95 -23.49 -68.38 6.78
C LEU A 95 -24.73 -69.22 6.44
N SER A 96 -24.63 -70.56 6.52
CA SER A 96 -25.81 -71.44 6.56
C SER A 96 -26.10 -71.89 8.01
N PRO A 97 -27.34 -71.76 8.51
CA PRO A 97 -27.68 -71.90 9.93
C PRO A 97 -28.13 -73.33 10.30
N GLU A 98 -27.24 -74.31 10.20
CA GLU A 98 -27.46 -75.64 10.81
C GLU A 98 -26.13 -76.15 11.37
N VAL A 99 -25.93 -75.99 12.69
CA VAL A 99 -25.36 -76.97 13.64
C VAL A 99 -25.18 -76.26 14.99
N SER A 100 -26.26 -76.25 15.78
CA SER A 100 -26.27 -75.94 17.21
C SER A 100 -26.61 -77.23 17.96
N LYS A 101 -25.64 -77.81 18.69
CA LYS A 101 -25.77 -78.36 20.07
C LYS A 101 -24.71 -79.43 20.46
N LYS A 102 -24.10 -79.21 21.65
CA LYS A 102 -23.47 -80.14 22.64
C LYS A 102 -22.11 -80.79 22.33
N MET A 103 -21.05 -80.40 23.07
CA MET A 103 -20.36 -81.18 24.13
C MET A 103 -19.19 -80.39 24.72
N ASP A 104 -18.99 -80.43 26.04
CA ASP A 104 -18.06 -79.55 26.79
C ASP A 104 -16.61 -80.08 26.82
N MET A 105 -15.67 -79.14 26.69
CA MET A 105 -14.25 -79.29 26.36
C MET A 105 -13.34 -79.42 27.61
N MET A 106 -13.90 -79.32 28.81
CA MET A 106 -13.11 -79.10 30.03
C MET A 106 -12.71 -80.38 30.77
N THR A 107 -13.46 -81.47 30.59
CA THR A 107 -13.23 -82.72 31.34
C THR A 107 -12.18 -83.63 30.70
N LEU A 108 -11.98 -83.51 29.38
CA LEU A 108 -11.07 -84.36 28.59
C LEU A 108 -9.61 -83.87 28.64
N SER A 109 -9.40 -82.57 28.84
CA SER A 109 -8.07 -81.94 28.85
C SER A 109 -7.27 -82.18 30.14
N THR A 110 -7.96 -82.23 31.28
CA THR A 110 -7.30 -82.20 32.61
C THR A 110 -6.71 -83.55 33.00
N ALA A 111 -7.36 -84.66 32.65
CA ALA A 111 -6.90 -86.01 32.99
C ALA A 111 -5.68 -86.45 32.16
N LEU A 112 -5.57 -85.99 30.91
CA LEU A 112 -4.50 -86.39 29.98
C LEU A 112 -3.16 -85.69 30.30
N ASN A 113 -3.20 -84.44 30.77
CA ASN A 113 -2.01 -83.64 31.02
C ASN A 113 -1.21 -84.10 32.26
N TYR A 114 -1.87 -84.62 33.30
CA TYR A 114 -1.19 -85.03 34.54
C TYR A 114 -0.28 -86.25 34.36
N VAL A 115 -0.70 -87.22 33.54
CA VAL A 115 0.06 -88.47 33.31
C VAL A 115 1.25 -88.24 32.37
N LEU A 116 1.10 -87.36 31.37
CA LEU A 116 2.17 -87.00 30.42
C LEU A 116 3.33 -86.23 31.08
N GLN A 117 3.04 -85.44 32.10
CA GLN A 117 4.04 -84.60 32.76
C GLN A 117 5.05 -85.42 33.58
N LYS A 118 4.57 -86.40 34.36
CA LYS A 118 5.41 -87.26 35.22
C LYS A 118 6.40 -88.14 34.47
N LEU A 119 6.06 -88.58 33.25
CA LEU A 119 6.93 -89.41 32.41
C LEU A 119 7.99 -88.60 31.66
N LYS A 120 7.73 -87.33 31.37
CA LYS A 120 8.65 -86.44 30.68
C LYS A 120 9.81 -85.99 31.57
N GLU A 121 9.54 -85.69 32.84
CA GLU A 121 10.56 -85.24 33.82
C GLU A 121 11.69 -86.25 34.03
N LYS A 122 11.38 -87.55 34.13
CA LYS A 122 12.41 -88.58 34.34
C LYS A 122 13.33 -88.80 33.12
N ASN A 123 12.84 -88.53 31.91
CA ASN A 123 13.59 -88.76 30.68
C ASN A 123 14.51 -87.59 30.33
N GLU A 124 14.21 -86.38 30.79
CA GLU A 124 15.07 -85.21 30.58
C GLU A 124 16.31 -85.24 31.49
N MET A 125 16.19 -85.64 32.75
CA MET A 125 17.34 -85.70 33.67
C MET A 125 18.48 -86.60 33.17
N LEU A 126 18.16 -87.74 32.56
CA LEU A 126 19.19 -88.68 32.07
C LEU A 126 19.87 -88.19 30.79
N LYS A 127 19.15 -87.39 29.98
CA LYS A 127 19.67 -86.81 28.74
C LYS A 127 20.64 -85.68 29.02
N ASP A 128 20.32 -84.85 30.01
CA ASP A 128 21.16 -83.70 30.40
C ASP A 128 22.55 -84.12 30.89
N GLU A 129 22.67 -85.26 31.57
CA GLU A 129 23.95 -85.69 32.16
C GLU A 129 24.94 -86.22 31.11
N ILE A 130 24.44 -86.93 30.09
CA ILE A 130 25.24 -87.41 28.95
C ILE A 130 25.64 -86.24 28.04
N GLU A 131 24.73 -85.30 27.82
CA GLU A 131 24.97 -84.08 27.06
C GLU A 131 26.07 -83.22 27.72
N LYS A 132 26.09 -83.15 29.06
CA LYS A 132 27.09 -82.37 29.83
C LYS A 132 28.52 -82.88 29.63
N ASN A 133 28.71 -84.20 29.67
CA ASN A 133 30.05 -84.79 29.50
C ASN A 133 30.56 -84.69 28.06
N LYS A 134 29.68 -84.77 27.06
CA LYS A 134 30.06 -84.60 25.66
C LYS A 134 30.45 -83.16 25.36
N ARG A 135 29.70 -82.19 25.89
CA ARG A 135 30.03 -80.76 25.80
C ARG A 135 31.38 -80.43 26.44
N LEU A 136 31.73 -81.05 27.58
CA LEU A 136 33.00 -80.77 28.25
C LEU A 136 34.21 -81.20 27.40
N SER A 137 34.13 -82.35 26.73
CA SER A 137 35.19 -82.85 25.85
C SER A 137 35.32 -82.03 24.56
N GLU A 138 34.19 -81.59 23.99
CA GLU A 138 34.17 -80.71 22.82
C GLU A 138 34.75 -79.34 23.16
N ASN A 139 34.38 -78.76 24.33
CA ASN A 139 34.88 -77.47 24.80
C ASN A 139 36.41 -77.43 24.97
N ILE A 140 37.03 -78.51 25.47
CA ILE A 140 38.50 -78.56 25.67
C ILE A 140 39.22 -78.60 24.31
N SER A 141 38.74 -79.41 23.36
CA SER A 141 39.33 -79.46 22.01
C SER A 141 39.11 -78.16 21.25
N GLU A 142 37.96 -77.52 21.45
CA GLU A 142 37.64 -76.22 20.87
C GLU A 142 38.51 -75.12 21.49
N PHE A 143 38.78 -75.14 22.80
CA PHE A 143 39.71 -74.22 23.47
C PHE A 143 41.13 -74.28 22.90
N TYR A 144 41.69 -75.48 22.69
CA TYR A 144 43.03 -75.62 22.08
C TYR A 144 43.05 -75.16 20.61
N ARG A 145 41.97 -75.37 19.86
CA ARG A 145 41.84 -74.90 18.48
C ARG A 145 41.69 -73.38 18.41
N GLN A 146 40.94 -72.78 19.33
CA GLN A 146 40.82 -71.33 19.50
C GLN A 146 42.17 -70.70 19.86
N MET A 147 42.93 -71.28 20.80
CA MET A 147 44.28 -70.84 21.15
C MET A 147 45.23 -70.82 19.95
N ARG A 148 45.18 -71.84 19.09
CA ARG A 148 45.99 -71.90 17.87
C ARG A 148 45.57 -70.85 16.84
N THR A 149 44.26 -70.63 16.70
CA THR A 149 43.70 -69.63 15.78
C THR A 149 44.01 -68.19 16.22
N LEU A 150 44.04 -67.92 17.53
CA LEU A 150 44.41 -66.62 18.08
C LEU A 150 45.90 -66.31 17.87
N ARG A 151 46.78 -67.32 17.97
CA ARG A 151 48.20 -67.19 17.64
C ARG A 151 48.44 -66.91 16.15
N ASP A 152 47.66 -67.53 15.27
CA ASP A 152 47.72 -67.27 13.81
C ASP A 152 47.14 -65.88 13.42
N ALA A 153 46.46 -65.19 14.34
CA ALA A 153 45.83 -63.89 14.15
C ALA A 153 46.67 -62.69 14.65
N GLU A 154 47.99 -62.87 14.86
CA GLU A 154 48.93 -61.85 15.36
C GLU A 154 48.60 -61.26 16.76
N LEU A 155 47.66 -61.84 17.51
CA LEU A 155 47.38 -61.45 18.90
C LEU A 155 48.46 -62.04 19.82
N ILE A 156 49.32 -61.17 20.36
CA ILE A 156 50.38 -61.56 21.29
C ILE A 156 49.83 -61.48 22.73
N PHE A 157 49.56 -62.63 23.33
CA PHE A 157 49.14 -62.74 24.73
C PHE A 157 49.80 -63.96 25.39
N ASP A 158 49.96 -63.89 26.71
CA ASP A 158 50.52 -64.97 27.52
C ASP A 158 49.72 -65.14 28.80
N PHE A 159 49.69 -66.35 29.33
CA PHE A 159 49.08 -66.62 30.63
C PHE A 159 50.15 -66.64 31.69
N PHE A 160 49.83 -66.12 32.86
CA PHE A 160 50.73 -66.14 34.01
C PHE A 160 50.03 -66.68 35.25
N GLU A 161 50.80 -67.36 36.08
CA GLU A 161 50.50 -67.64 37.46
C GLU A 161 51.46 -66.82 38.32
N TYR A 162 50.92 -66.02 39.24
CA TYR A 162 51.71 -65.21 40.16
C TYR A 162 51.55 -65.76 41.58
N ASP A 163 52.63 -66.24 42.17
CA ASP A 163 52.67 -66.66 43.57
C ASP A 163 52.85 -65.42 44.45
N VAL A 164 51.87 -65.20 45.33
CA VAL A 164 51.79 -64.01 46.20
C VAL A 164 52.85 -64.06 47.30
N ASN A 165 53.14 -65.25 47.82
CA ASN A 165 54.07 -65.41 48.93
C ASN A 165 55.53 -65.39 48.46
N ALA A 166 55.80 -65.97 47.29
CA ALA A 166 57.13 -66.00 46.68
C ALA A 166 57.43 -64.78 45.79
N SER A 167 56.42 -63.92 45.52
CA SER A 167 56.50 -62.79 44.59
C SER A 167 57.01 -63.17 43.21
N TYR A 168 56.49 -64.28 42.68
CA TYR A 168 57.07 -64.95 41.52
C TYR A 168 56.05 -65.15 40.41
N PHE A 169 56.44 -64.83 39.17
CA PHE A 169 55.63 -65.09 37.99
C PHE A 169 56.09 -66.35 37.28
N THR A 170 55.12 -67.20 36.95
CA THR A 170 55.26 -68.33 36.03
C THR A 170 54.43 -68.05 34.78
N PHE A 171 55.08 -67.79 33.65
CA PHE A 171 54.47 -67.57 32.35
C PHE A 171 54.38 -68.87 31.55
N ILE A 172 53.25 -69.12 30.88
CA ILE A 172 53.04 -70.37 30.11
C ILE A 172 53.88 -70.39 28.83
N SER A 173 54.07 -69.25 28.16
CA SER A 173 54.82 -69.16 26.89
C SER A 173 56.07 -68.27 26.93
N GLY A 174 56.29 -67.51 28.00
CA GLY A 174 57.49 -66.67 28.17
C GLY A 174 57.48 -65.40 27.33
N MET A 175 56.31 -64.83 27.01
CA MET A 175 56.18 -63.67 26.12
C MET A 175 56.92 -62.43 26.65
N ILE A 176 56.80 -62.13 27.95
CA ILE A 176 57.44 -60.95 28.54
C ILE A 176 58.97 -61.10 28.53
N THR A 177 59.48 -62.32 28.73
CA THR A 177 60.92 -62.62 28.65
C THR A 177 61.42 -62.64 27.21
N ALA A 178 60.59 -63.05 26.23
CA ALA A 178 60.90 -63.03 24.80
C ALA A 178 61.07 -61.61 24.21
N LEU A 179 60.44 -60.58 24.78
CA LEU A 179 60.65 -59.16 24.39
C LEU A 179 62.09 -58.68 24.64
N SER A 180 62.92 -59.44 25.38
CA SER A 180 64.31 -59.05 25.73
C SER A 180 65.42 -59.85 25.02
N ALA A 181 65.07 -60.75 24.09
CA ALA A 181 66.00 -61.54 23.27
C ALA A 181 67.02 -62.44 24.02
N GLU A 182 66.86 -62.70 25.32
CA GLU A 182 67.68 -63.67 26.07
C GLU A 182 66.78 -64.67 26.84
N ASN A 183 66.89 -65.95 26.46
CA ASN A 183 66.32 -67.18 27.05
C ASN A 183 64.84 -67.17 27.51
N GLU A 184 64.07 -68.15 27.04
CA GLU A 184 62.71 -68.50 27.50
C GLU A 184 62.71 -68.92 28.98
N ALA A 185 62.90 -67.96 29.89
CA ALA A 185 62.61 -68.16 31.29
C ALA A 185 61.09 -68.02 31.45
N THR A 186 60.42 -69.15 31.69
CA THR A 186 59.00 -69.23 32.04
C THR A 186 58.73 -68.74 33.46
N GLU A 187 59.75 -68.28 34.17
CA GLU A 187 59.77 -68.12 35.62
C GLU A 187 60.66 -66.91 35.98
N ILE A 188 60.09 -65.86 36.61
CA ILE A 188 60.80 -64.61 36.96
C ILE A 188 60.23 -63.95 38.23
N THR A 189 61.07 -63.36 39.08
CA THR A 189 60.61 -62.59 40.25
C THR A 189 59.97 -61.27 39.81
N ALA A 190 59.00 -60.76 40.58
CA ALA A 190 58.40 -59.44 40.31
C ALA A 190 59.45 -58.31 40.36
N GLU A 191 60.41 -58.38 41.27
CA GLU A 191 61.49 -57.39 41.36
C GLU A 191 62.38 -57.39 40.11
N ASP A 192 62.81 -58.56 39.65
CA ASP A 192 63.64 -58.66 38.45
C ASP A 192 62.86 -58.25 37.19
N LEU A 193 61.57 -58.57 37.12
CA LEU A 193 60.71 -58.17 36.02
C LEU A 193 60.60 -56.64 35.91
N PHE A 194 60.29 -55.95 37.02
CA PHE A 194 60.15 -54.48 37.01
C PHE A 194 61.49 -53.72 36.95
N LYS A 195 62.60 -54.38 37.32
CA LYS A 195 63.95 -53.82 37.21
C LYS A 195 64.50 -53.96 35.80
N ASN A 196 64.28 -55.10 35.15
CA ASN A 196 64.81 -55.39 33.82
C ASN A 196 64.02 -54.69 32.71
N PHE A 197 62.77 -54.29 32.99
CA PHE A 197 61.87 -53.65 32.03
C PHE A 197 61.30 -52.34 32.60
N GLN A 198 61.38 -51.24 31.85
CA GLN A 198 60.94 -49.92 32.32
C GLN A 198 59.42 -49.76 32.18
N PHE A 199 58.66 -50.27 33.15
CA PHE A 199 57.21 -50.09 33.20
C PHE A 199 56.82 -48.66 33.60
N SER A 200 55.70 -48.15 33.07
CA SER A 200 55.12 -46.86 33.47
C SER A 200 54.50 -46.86 34.86
N ILE A 201 54.19 -48.05 35.39
CA ILE A 201 53.69 -48.27 36.74
C ILE A 201 54.84 -48.69 37.66
N LYS A 202 54.88 -48.15 38.88
CA LYS A 202 55.90 -48.52 39.86
C LYS A 202 55.60 -49.89 40.46
N LEU A 203 56.64 -50.61 40.88
CA LEU A 203 56.50 -51.90 41.55
C LEU A 203 55.60 -51.81 42.82
N THR A 204 55.63 -50.68 43.52
CA THR A 204 54.75 -50.41 44.68
C THR A 204 53.26 -50.36 44.31
N ASP A 205 52.95 -49.80 43.15
CA ASP A 205 51.57 -49.67 42.67
C ASP A 205 51.08 -51.04 42.17
N TYR A 206 51.96 -51.83 41.53
CA TYR A 206 51.67 -53.23 41.20
C TYR A 206 51.33 -54.06 42.44
N TYR A 207 52.14 -53.98 43.50
CA TYR A 207 51.84 -54.68 44.75
C TYR A 207 50.51 -54.22 45.37
N SER A 208 50.15 -52.95 45.22
CA SER A 208 48.84 -52.44 45.66
C SER A 208 47.68 -53.07 44.87
N HIS A 209 47.86 -53.30 43.56
CA HIS A 209 46.88 -54.04 42.75
C HIS A 209 46.76 -55.51 43.15
N VAL A 210 47.89 -56.17 43.45
CA VAL A 210 47.93 -57.55 43.96
C VAL A 210 47.23 -57.66 45.32
N GLU A 211 47.55 -56.78 46.27
CA GLU A 211 46.95 -56.78 47.61
C GLU A 211 45.44 -56.55 47.52
N ARG A 212 45.01 -55.61 46.68
CA ARG A 212 43.59 -55.34 46.43
C ARG A 212 42.88 -56.56 45.81
N CYS A 213 43.49 -57.18 44.81
CA CYS A 213 42.96 -58.37 44.14
C CYS A 213 42.66 -59.50 45.15
N ILE A 214 43.58 -59.74 46.08
CA ILE A 214 43.48 -60.82 47.07
C ILE A 214 42.52 -60.49 48.21
N LYS A 215 42.61 -59.26 48.73
CA LYS A 215 41.83 -58.82 49.90
C LYS A 215 40.36 -58.60 49.55
N GLU A 216 40.10 -58.01 48.39
CA GLU A 216 38.75 -57.69 47.91
C GLU A 216 38.15 -58.80 47.03
N GLU A 217 38.91 -59.87 46.73
CA GLU A 217 38.51 -60.94 45.78
C GLU A 217 38.05 -60.39 44.42
N CYS A 218 38.73 -59.35 43.93
CA CYS A 218 38.41 -58.70 42.67
C CYS A 218 39.45 -59.01 41.59
N ASP A 219 39.05 -58.87 40.33
CA ASP A 219 39.95 -59.07 39.19
C ASP A 219 41.04 -57.99 39.21
N MET A 220 42.31 -58.39 39.19
CA MET A 220 43.41 -57.49 38.88
C MET A 220 43.29 -57.10 37.40
N ASN A 221 43.13 -55.81 37.09
CA ASN A 221 42.99 -55.33 35.72
C ASN A 221 43.63 -53.94 35.59
N PHE A 222 44.75 -53.85 34.86
CA PHE A 222 45.41 -52.58 34.60
C PHE A 222 46.14 -52.59 33.25
N GLU A 223 46.30 -51.40 32.68
CA GLU A 223 47.06 -51.16 31.45
C GLU A 223 48.32 -50.37 31.82
N CYS A 224 49.48 -50.80 31.34
CA CYS A 224 50.75 -50.10 31.55
C CYS A 224 51.58 -50.14 30.27
N SER A 225 52.50 -49.19 30.12
CA SER A 225 53.47 -49.23 29.02
C SER A 225 54.79 -49.77 29.52
N VAL A 226 55.47 -50.59 28.73
CA VAL A 226 56.82 -51.08 28.97
C VAL A 226 57.73 -50.63 27.85
N ARG A 227 58.92 -50.14 28.19
CA ARG A 227 59.97 -49.87 27.21
C ARG A 227 60.97 -51.03 27.19
N GLY A 228 61.12 -51.66 26.02
CA GLY A 228 62.12 -52.71 25.77
C GLY A 228 63.54 -52.14 25.67
N LYS A 229 64.55 -53.02 25.51
CA LYS A 229 65.95 -52.60 25.30
C LYS A 229 66.20 -52.02 23.89
N ASP A 230 65.30 -52.28 22.95
CA ASP A 230 65.24 -51.74 21.60
C ASP A 230 64.74 -50.27 21.54
N GLY A 231 64.13 -49.77 22.61
CA GLY A 231 63.64 -48.39 22.74
C GLY A 231 62.20 -48.18 22.31
N GLU A 232 61.52 -49.21 21.79
CA GLU A 232 60.09 -49.14 21.45
C GLU A 232 59.21 -49.23 22.71
N ILE A 233 58.06 -48.57 22.67
CA ILE A 233 57.09 -48.53 23.76
C ILE A 233 55.95 -49.49 23.43
N HIS A 234 55.83 -50.55 24.24
CA HIS A 234 54.73 -51.50 24.15
C HIS A 234 53.70 -51.20 25.24
N TRP A 235 52.41 -51.23 24.91
CA TRP A 235 51.33 -51.16 25.89
C TRP A 235 50.86 -52.57 26.22
N LEU A 236 50.87 -52.91 27.51
CA LEU A 236 50.46 -54.21 28.02
C LEU A 236 49.24 -54.07 28.91
N LYS A 237 48.33 -55.02 28.78
CA LYS A 237 47.17 -55.18 29.67
C LYS A 237 47.32 -56.42 30.51
N PHE A 238 47.33 -56.25 31.82
CA PHE A 238 47.33 -57.35 32.78
C PHE A 238 45.91 -57.57 33.29
N TRP A 239 45.42 -58.79 33.15
CA TRP A 239 44.18 -59.24 33.78
C TRP A 239 44.44 -60.51 34.59
N GLY A 240 43.97 -60.60 35.84
CA GLY A 240 44.17 -61.79 36.66
C GLY A 240 43.14 -61.93 37.78
N ARG A 241 42.97 -63.15 38.28
CA ARG A 241 42.08 -63.47 39.39
C ARG A 241 42.79 -64.24 40.49
N PRO A 242 42.44 -63.99 41.76
CA PRO A 242 42.98 -64.80 42.84
C PRO A 242 42.38 -66.21 42.78
N THR A 243 43.21 -67.19 43.12
CA THR A 243 42.79 -68.57 43.34
C THR A 243 41.97 -68.68 44.63
N GLN A 244 41.17 -69.74 44.78
CA GLN A 244 40.29 -69.91 45.95
C GLN A 244 41.05 -69.92 47.29
N ASP A 245 42.28 -70.41 47.30
CA ASP A 245 43.16 -70.43 48.48
C ASP A 245 43.88 -69.10 48.73
N LYS A 246 43.70 -68.11 47.84
CA LYS A 246 44.30 -66.77 47.88
C LYS A 246 45.82 -66.76 47.86
N THR A 247 46.45 -67.87 47.50
CA THR A 247 47.92 -67.99 47.48
C THR A 247 48.51 -67.56 46.13
N ARG A 248 47.71 -67.58 45.06
CA ARG A 248 48.14 -67.32 43.69
C ARG A 248 47.15 -66.46 42.92
N ILE A 249 47.64 -65.71 41.95
CA ILE A 249 46.83 -65.00 40.95
C ILE A 249 47.08 -65.63 39.58
N THR A 250 46.04 -66.15 38.95
CA THR A 250 46.12 -66.68 37.57
C THR A 250 45.52 -65.67 36.62
N GLY A 251 46.22 -65.33 35.55
CA GLY A 251 45.83 -64.25 34.65
C GLY A 251 46.42 -64.36 33.25
N ALA A 252 46.11 -63.36 32.43
CA ALA A 252 46.64 -63.16 31.10
C ALA A 252 47.26 -61.77 30.98
N VAL A 253 48.35 -61.67 30.22
CA VAL A 253 48.93 -60.42 29.74
C VAL A 253 48.72 -60.35 28.23
N THR A 254 48.33 -59.18 27.71
CA THR A 254 48.09 -58.97 26.27
C THR A 254 48.79 -57.69 25.82
N ASP A 255 49.46 -57.73 24.66
CA ASP A 255 49.97 -56.52 24.01
C ASP A 255 48.79 -55.78 23.33
N ILE A 256 48.53 -54.55 23.78
CA ILE A 256 47.48 -53.65 23.31
C ILE A 256 48.06 -52.41 22.59
N THR A 257 49.33 -52.44 22.18
CA THR A 257 50.02 -51.30 21.54
C THR A 257 49.28 -50.81 20.31
N ARG A 258 48.80 -51.74 19.48
CA ARG A 258 48.02 -51.43 18.27
C ARG A 258 46.70 -50.77 18.62
N GLU A 259 45.96 -51.29 19.60
CA GLU A 259 44.68 -50.75 20.05
C GLU A 259 44.83 -49.34 20.63
N VAL A 260 45.85 -49.10 21.44
CA VAL A 260 46.10 -47.78 22.04
C VAL A 260 46.47 -46.76 20.96
N ASN A 261 47.34 -47.12 20.02
CA ASN A 261 47.70 -46.24 18.90
C ASN A 261 46.50 -45.95 17.99
N ILE A 262 45.64 -46.94 17.73
CA ILE A 262 44.38 -46.74 17.02
C ILE A 262 43.47 -45.80 17.81
N ARG A 263 43.28 -46.00 19.12
CA ARG A 263 42.44 -45.13 19.97
C ARG A 263 42.93 -43.68 19.96
N ILE A 264 44.24 -43.45 20.00
CA ILE A 264 44.83 -42.09 19.96
C ILE A 264 44.60 -41.46 18.58
N ALA A 265 44.91 -42.17 17.50
CA ALA A 265 44.68 -41.68 16.13
C ALA A 265 43.19 -41.46 15.83
N GLU A 266 42.32 -42.29 16.41
CA GLU A 266 40.87 -42.18 16.31
C GLU A 266 40.35 -40.99 17.10
N LYS A 267 40.90 -40.72 18.30
CA LYS A 267 40.60 -39.50 19.07
C LYS A 267 40.97 -38.23 18.30
N GLU A 268 42.13 -38.19 17.65
CA GLU A 268 42.53 -37.06 16.80
C GLU A 268 41.62 -36.92 15.56
N ARG A 269 41.25 -38.03 14.89
CA ARG A 269 40.28 -38.01 13.78
C ARG A 269 38.88 -37.58 14.21
N ILE A 270 38.47 -37.84 15.46
CA ILE A 270 37.17 -37.44 16.00
C ILE A 270 37.07 -35.93 16.22
N LEU A 271 38.20 -35.22 16.38
CA LEU A 271 38.21 -33.78 16.66
C LEU A 271 38.41 -32.90 15.42
N HIS A 272 38.83 -33.48 14.29
CA HIS A 272 39.05 -32.74 13.04
C HIS A 272 37.97 -33.04 11.99
N ASP A 273 37.75 -32.10 11.08
CA ASP A 273 36.87 -32.25 9.92
C ASP A 273 37.62 -32.88 8.74
N ASN A 274 37.05 -33.93 8.16
CA ASN A 274 37.70 -34.70 7.08
C ASN A 274 37.82 -33.95 5.74
N ILE A 275 37.11 -32.84 5.54
CA ILE A 275 37.16 -32.09 4.28
C ILE A 275 38.18 -30.96 4.37
N THR A 276 38.23 -30.23 5.49
CA THR A 276 39.05 -29.03 5.64
C THR A 276 40.33 -29.26 6.44
N GLY A 277 40.35 -30.26 7.31
CA GLY A 277 41.42 -30.49 8.29
C GLY A 277 41.38 -29.54 9.50
N PHE A 278 40.43 -28.59 9.54
CA PHE A 278 40.17 -27.78 10.72
C PHE A 278 39.57 -28.61 11.85
N TYR A 279 39.48 -28.05 13.05
CA TYR A 279 38.70 -28.68 14.11
C TYR A 279 37.23 -28.79 13.68
N ASN A 280 36.54 -29.82 14.14
CA ASN A 280 35.10 -29.92 13.96
C ASN A 280 34.36 -29.39 15.20
N ARG A 281 33.04 -29.27 15.09
CA ARG A 281 32.18 -28.75 16.16
C ARG A 281 32.33 -29.44 17.53
N ASN A 282 32.75 -30.71 17.59
CA ASN A 282 32.88 -31.44 18.85
C ASN A 282 34.07 -30.93 19.67
N ALA A 283 35.08 -30.36 19.01
CA ALA A 283 36.24 -29.79 19.67
C ALA A 283 35.94 -28.48 20.42
N LEU A 284 34.81 -27.81 20.13
CA LEU A 284 34.52 -26.46 20.64
C LEU A 284 34.61 -26.34 22.16
N SER A 285 34.03 -27.29 22.89
CA SER A 285 34.02 -27.24 24.36
C SER A 285 35.44 -27.33 24.94
N GLU A 286 36.31 -28.11 24.30
CA GLU A 286 37.69 -28.30 24.75
C GLU A 286 38.57 -27.11 24.33
N VAL A 287 38.59 -26.78 23.03
CA VAL A 287 39.48 -25.72 22.50
C VAL A 287 39.01 -24.32 22.88
N GLY A 288 37.70 -24.06 22.84
CA GLY A 288 37.11 -22.78 23.22
C GLY A 288 37.12 -22.58 24.74
N GLY A 289 36.83 -23.63 25.51
CA GLY A 289 36.93 -23.59 26.97
C GLY A 289 38.35 -23.29 27.45
N LYS A 290 39.34 -23.97 26.84
CA LYS A 290 40.76 -23.71 27.11
C LYS A 290 41.18 -22.29 26.72
N ALA A 291 40.80 -21.81 25.54
CA ALA A 291 41.12 -20.45 25.10
C ALA A 291 40.59 -19.38 26.06
N ILE A 292 39.34 -19.52 26.54
CA ILE A 292 38.74 -18.59 27.51
C ILE A 292 39.44 -18.68 28.87
N ALA A 293 39.76 -19.90 29.34
CA ALA A 293 40.43 -20.11 30.63
C ALA A 293 41.87 -19.58 30.67
N GLU A 294 42.59 -19.65 29.55
CA GLU A 294 43.98 -19.16 29.41
C GLU A 294 44.05 -17.66 29.05
N CYS A 295 42.90 -16.98 28.89
CA CYS A 295 42.83 -15.57 28.50
C CYS A 295 43.30 -14.65 29.63
N LYS A 296 44.25 -13.75 29.34
CA LYS A 296 44.73 -12.75 30.31
C LYS A 296 43.69 -11.67 30.57
N GLU A 297 43.88 -10.89 31.63
CA GLU A 297 42.90 -9.90 32.09
C GLU A 297 42.72 -8.73 31.10
N ASP A 298 43.81 -8.28 30.45
CA ASP A 298 43.86 -7.22 29.42
C ASP A 298 43.60 -7.71 27.98
N GLU A 299 43.17 -8.96 27.83
CA GLU A 299 42.92 -9.61 26.54
C GLU A 299 41.49 -10.17 26.47
N HIS A 300 41.01 -10.37 25.25
CA HIS A 300 39.73 -11.00 24.92
C HIS A 300 39.97 -12.22 24.00
N VAL A 301 39.08 -13.19 24.14
CA VAL A 301 38.88 -14.24 23.14
C VAL A 301 37.68 -13.85 22.29
N VAL A 302 37.87 -13.76 20.98
CA VAL A 302 36.82 -13.37 20.03
C VAL A 302 36.39 -14.58 19.21
N PHE A 303 35.08 -14.83 19.18
CA PHE A 303 34.46 -15.86 18.36
C PHE A 303 33.94 -15.19 17.09
N VAL A 304 34.40 -15.64 15.93
CA VAL A 304 34.02 -15.08 14.62
C VAL A 304 33.29 -16.16 13.84
N TYR A 305 31.99 -15.98 13.66
CA TYR A 305 31.18 -16.84 12.80
C TYR A 305 31.23 -16.30 11.36
N ILE A 306 31.48 -17.19 10.40
CA ILE A 306 31.73 -16.85 9.01
C ILE A 306 30.81 -17.68 8.11
N GLY A 307 29.90 -17.00 7.42
CA GLY A 307 29.02 -17.59 6.41
C GLY A 307 29.50 -17.29 4.98
N LEU A 308 29.42 -18.28 4.08
CA LEU A 308 29.78 -18.12 2.66
C LEU A 308 28.54 -17.77 1.82
N THR A 309 28.46 -16.55 1.29
CA THR A 309 27.22 -16.04 0.67
C THR A 309 26.91 -16.66 -0.70
N LYS A 310 27.93 -17.10 -1.46
CA LYS A 310 27.76 -17.71 -2.79
C LYS A 310 27.82 -19.25 -2.79
N TYR A 311 27.97 -19.87 -1.63
CA TYR A 311 28.10 -21.32 -1.54
C TYR A 311 26.85 -22.04 -2.06
N GLN A 312 25.66 -21.61 -1.62
CA GLN A 312 24.41 -22.27 -1.98
C GLN A 312 24.16 -22.22 -3.49
N GLU A 313 24.33 -21.05 -4.13
CA GLU A 313 24.24 -20.89 -5.59
C GLU A 313 25.24 -21.81 -6.32
N PHE A 314 26.47 -21.90 -5.82
CA PHE A 314 27.49 -22.78 -6.40
C PHE A 314 27.11 -24.26 -6.27
N GLN A 315 26.64 -24.69 -5.10
CA GLN A 315 26.25 -26.07 -4.85
C GLN A 315 25.01 -26.48 -5.66
N GLU A 316 23.99 -25.62 -5.76
CA GLU A 316 22.80 -25.86 -6.56
C GLU A 316 23.14 -26.00 -8.05
N ARG A 317 24.14 -25.24 -8.52
CA ARG A 317 24.57 -25.24 -9.92
C ARG A 317 25.49 -26.40 -10.30
N PHE A 318 26.41 -26.81 -9.42
CA PHE A 318 27.47 -27.78 -9.73
C PHE A 318 27.40 -29.08 -8.92
N GLY A 319 26.42 -29.19 -8.02
CA GLY A 319 26.16 -30.40 -7.23
C GLY A 319 26.96 -30.51 -5.94
N MET A 320 26.56 -31.49 -5.12
CA MET A 320 27.05 -31.66 -3.75
C MET A 320 28.57 -31.93 -3.66
N VAL A 321 29.13 -32.70 -4.61
CA VAL A 321 30.57 -33.04 -4.61
C VAL A 321 31.43 -31.80 -4.84
N SER A 322 31.10 -30.99 -5.86
CA SER A 322 31.81 -29.75 -6.13
C SER A 322 31.57 -28.69 -5.04
N GLY A 323 30.40 -28.70 -4.38
CA GLY A 323 30.18 -27.91 -3.17
C GLY A 323 31.15 -28.29 -2.02
N ASN A 324 31.40 -29.57 -1.78
CA ASN A 324 32.40 -29.98 -0.78
C ASN A 324 33.81 -29.56 -1.17
N ASN A 325 34.15 -29.61 -2.47
CA ASN A 325 35.43 -29.13 -2.97
C ASN A 325 35.55 -27.61 -2.84
N TYR A 326 34.48 -26.85 -3.04
CA TYR A 326 34.43 -25.41 -2.79
C TYR A 326 34.80 -25.06 -1.35
N ILE A 327 34.23 -25.78 -0.37
CA ILE A 327 34.57 -25.61 1.06
C ILE A 327 36.03 -25.98 1.32
N ARG A 328 36.54 -27.06 0.71
CA ARG A 328 37.94 -27.46 0.84
C ARG A 328 38.88 -26.36 0.33
N VAL A 329 38.64 -25.84 -0.87
CA VAL A 329 39.48 -24.79 -1.46
C VAL A 329 39.40 -23.51 -0.63
N CYS A 330 38.20 -23.13 -0.15
CA CYS A 330 38.03 -22.00 0.76
C CYS A 330 38.88 -22.18 2.03
N ALA A 331 38.85 -23.36 2.66
CA ALA A 331 39.65 -23.66 3.83
C ALA A 331 41.17 -23.61 3.54
N GLU A 332 41.62 -24.10 2.38
CA GLU A 332 43.03 -23.97 1.96
C GLU A 332 43.46 -22.51 1.77
N VAL A 333 42.55 -21.64 1.34
CA VAL A 333 42.81 -20.19 1.28
C VAL A 333 42.86 -19.60 2.68
N MET A 334 41.91 -19.94 3.55
CA MET A 334 41.89 -19.49 4.95
C MET A 334 43.16 -19.90 5.72
N LYS A 335 43.70 -21.10 5.48
CA LYS A 335 44.96 -21.58 6.08
C LYS A 335 46.14 -20.64 5.88
N LYS A 336 46.15 -19.85 4.80
CA LYS A 336 47.22 -18.86 4.52
C LYS A 336 47.16 -17.63 5.42
N PHE A 337 46.03 -17.41 6.10
CA PHE A 337 45.78 -16.26 6.97
C PHE A 337 45.64 -16.65 8.45
N ILE A 338 45.62 -17.95 8.76
CA ILE A 338 45.54 -18.46 10.13
C ILE A 338 46.92 -18.34 10.80
N THR A 339 46.94 -17.75 11.99
CA THR A 339 48.12 -17.67 12.87
C THR A 339 47.97 -18.61 14.08
N ASP A 340 49.03 -18.77 14.89
CA ASP A 340 49.02 -19.62 16.10
C ASP A 340 47.99 -19.16 17.16
N ASP A 341 47.53 -17.92 17.04
CA ASP A 341 46.50 -17.34 17.91
C ASP A 341 45.07 -17.54 17.39
N MET A 342 44.92 -18.08 16.18
CA MET A 342 43.63 -18.36 15.54
C MET A 342 43.34 -19.86 15.51
N ILE A 343 42.20 -20.26 16.03
CA ILE A 343 41.74 -21.66 16.06
C ILE A 343 40.57 -21.77 15.09
N PRO A 344 40.79 -22.30 13.87
CA PRO A 344 39.72 -22.50 12.89
C PRO A 344 38.92 -23.77 13.20
N ILE A 345 37.61 -23.65 13.15
CA ILE A 345 36.65 -24.71 13.37
C ILE A 345 35.68 -24.71 12.18
N ARG A 346 35.43 -25.88 11.59
CA ARG A 346 34.30 -26.05 10.68
C ARG A 346 33.06 -26.34 11.51
N TRP A 347 32.09 -25.43 11.47
CA TRP A 347 30.91 -25.52 12.32
C TRP A 347 29.86 -26.47 11.74
N TRP A 348 29.23 -26.06 10.64
CA TRP A 348 28.18 -26.82 9.97
C TRP A 348 28.09 -26.43 8.49
N GLY A 349 27.91 -27.41 7.59
CA GLY A 349 27.79 -27.12 6.15
C GLY A 349 29.00 -26.33 5.60
N SER A 350 28.71 -25.13 5.09
CA SER A 350 29.68 -24.13 4.59
C SER A 350 30.23 -23.18 5.65
N ASP A 351 29.74 -23.25 6.87
CA ASP A 351 30.01 -22.24 7.89
C ASP A 351 31.29 -22.56 8.66
N PHE A 352 32.05 -21.51 8.93
CA PHE A 352 33.26 -21.57 9.72
C PHE A 352 33.13 -20.75 11.00
N LEU A 353 33.82 -21.19 12.04
CA LEU A 353 34.03 -20.45 13.27
C LEU A 353 35.53 -20.28 13.47
N VAL A 354 35.99 -19.07 13.72
CA VAL A 354 37.39 -18.81 14.08
C VAL A 354 37.43 -18.23 15.48
N ILE A 355 38.16 -18.88 16.38
CA ILE A 355 38.41 -18.38 17.73
C ILE A 355 39.77 -17.66 17.72
N VAL A 356 39.78 -16.37 18.02
CA VAL A 356 40.99 -15.54 18.05
C VAL A 356 41.36 -15.24 19.50
N LYS A 357 42.55 -15.65 19.92
CA LYS A 357 43.10 -15.43 21.27
C LYS A 357 43.87 -14.12 21.34
N GLY A 358 44.02 -13.56 22.55
CA GLY A 358 44.95 -12.46 22.82
C GLY A 358 44.55 -11.10 22.24
N VAL A 359 43.26 -10.89 21.94
CA VAL A 359 42.79 -9.63 21.34
C VAL A 359 42.73 -8.53 22.40
N LYS A 360 43.53 -7.48 22.25
CA LYS A 360 43.57 -6.34 23.20
C LYS A 360 42.61 -5.20 22.85
N ASP A 361 42.43 -4.93 21.56
CA ASP A 361 41.56 -3.86 21.06
C ASP A 361 40.63 -4.42 19.99
N LEU A 362 39.33 -4.41 20.28
CA LEU A 362 38.30 -4.92 19.37
C LEU A 362 38.16 -4.10 18.08
N LYS A 363 38.45 -2.80 18.09
CA LYS A 363 38.38 -1.96 16.87
C LYS A 363 39.54 -2.25 15.94
N VAL A 364 40.71 -2.57 16.49
CA VAL A 364 41.86 -3.02 15.69
C VAL A 364 41.54 -4.39 15.09
N PHE A 365 41.03 -5.31 15.91
CA PHE A 365 40.58 -6.62 15.45
C PHE A 365 39.53 -6.53 14.33
N GLU A 366 38.50 -5.69 14.46
CA GLU A 366 37.44 -5.53 13.46
C GLU A 366 38.01 -5.11 12.10
N LYS A 367 38.95 -4.13 12.09
CA LYS A 367 39.63 -3.70 10.86
C LYS A 367 40.49 -4.80 10.24
N GLU A 368 41.20 -5.56 11.06
CA GLU A 368 42.04 -6.68 10.59
C GLU A 368 41.18 -7.82 10.04
N ALA A 369 40.10 -8.17 10.72
CA ALA A 369 39.13 -9.17 10.28
C ALA A 369 38.52 -8.76 8.94
N ALA A 370 38.05 -7.51 8.81
CA ALA A 370 37.53 -6.97 7.55
C ALA A 370 38.54 -7.09 6.40
N ALA A 371 39.80 -6.71 6.64
CA ALA A 371 40.87 -6.80 5.65
C ALA A 371 41.22 -8.24 5.24
N ILE A 372 41.16 -9.18 6.18
CA ILE A 372 41.36 -10.62 5.91
C ILE A 372 40.20 -11.17 5.07
N ALA A 373 38.95 -10.88 5.46
CA ALA A 373 37.78 -11.32 4.72
C ALA A 373 37.73 -10.77 3.30
N GLU A 374 38.13 -9.50 3.10
CA GLU A 374 38.22 -8.91 1.77
C GLU A 374 39.26 -9.62 0.89
N LYS A 375 40.43 -9.95 1.46
CA LYS A 375 41.49 -10.70 0.75
C LYS A 375 41.04 -12.10 0.38
N ILE A 376 40.35 -12.82 1.28
CA ILE A 376 39.83 -14.15 1.00
C ILE A 376 38.69 -14.08 -0.03
N GLY A 377 37.78 -13.11 0.10
CA GLY A 377 36.67 -12.90 -0.83
C GLY A 377 37.10 -12.56 -2.26
N LYS A 378 38.22 -11.85 -2.41
CA LYS A 378 38.83 -11.54 -3.73
C LYS A 378 39.69 -12.67 -4.29
N TYR A 379 40.01 -13.69 -3.50
CA TYR A 379 40.80 -14.82 -3.98
C TYR A 379 39.99 -15.63 -5.00
N VAL A 380 40.55 -15.83 -6.19
CA VAL A 380 39.96 -16.68 -7.23
C VAL A 380 40.64 -18.04 -7.17
N GLY A 381 39.92 -19.04 -6.66
CA GLY A 381 40.38 -20.42 -6.59
C GLY A 381 39.77 -21.27 -7.72
N GLU A 382 40.48 -22.32 -8.12
CA GLU A 382 39.95 -23.33 -9.04
C GLU A 382 39.30 -24.47 -8.23
N VAL A 383 38.00 -24.69 -8.46
CA VAL A 383 37.21 -25.77 -7.85
C VAL A 383 36.74 -26.68 -8.99
N ASP A 384 37.34 -27.87 -9.13
CA ASP A 384 37.01 -28.84 -10.20
C ASP A 384 37.03 -28.23 -11.62
N GLY A 385 38.02 -27.37 -11.92
CA GLY A 385 38.12 -26.66 -13.21
C GLY A 385 37.28 -25.39 -13.33
N ILE A 386 36.57 -24.99 -12.26
CA ILE A 386 35.72 -23.80 -12.23
C ILE A 386 36.39 -22.70 -11.41
N MET A 387 36.53 -21.50 -12.00
CA MET A 387 37.02 -20.33 -11.27
C MET A 387 35.94 -19.80 -10.34
N ALA A 388 36.23 -19.80 -9.04
CA ALA A 388 35.29 -19.42 -7.99
C ALA A 388 35.90 -18.40 -7.02
N THR A 389 35.07 -17.48 -6.53
CA THR A 389 35.41 -16.56 -5.44
C THR A 389 34.71 -16.97 -4.16
N PHE A 390 35.23 -16.52 -3.01
CA PHE A 390 34.76 -16.93 -1.68
C PHE A 390 34.23 -15.74 -0.86
N PRO A 391 33.22 -15.00 -1.34
CA PRO A 391 32.64 -13.91 -0.58
C PRO A 391 32.05 -14.46 0.72
N MET A 392 32.32 -13.77 1.81
CA MET A 392 31.91 -14.18 3.14
C MET A 392 31.35 -13.01 3.93
N VAL A 393 30.47 -13.34 4.85
CA VAL A 393 29.90 -12.43 5.84
C VAL A 393 30.33 -12.93 7.22
N MET A 394 30.61 -11.99 8.11
CA MET A 394 31.14 -12.30 9.43
C MET A 394 30.34 -11.60 10.52
N GLY A 395 30.12 -12.32 11.61
CA GLY A 395 29.65 -11.79 12.88
C GLY A 395 30.55 -12.25 14.00
N TYR A 396 30.73 -11.41 15.02
CA TYR A 396 31.61 -11.75 16.13
C TYR A 396 31.04 -11.41 17.50
N ALA A 397 31.48 -12.17 18.49
CA ALA A 397 31.25 -11.92 19.90
C ALA A 397 32.52 -12.09 20.73
N ALA A 398 32.72 -11.22 21.73
CA ALA A 398 33.94 -11.19 22.54
C ALA A 398 33.67 -11.64 23.98
N SER A 399 34.58 -12.44 24.52
CA SER A 399 34.57 -12.86 25.92
C SER A 399 34.64 -11.66 26.87
N LYS A 400 34.00 -11.75 28.04
CA LYS A 400 33.91 -10.70 29.08
C LYS A 400 33.09 -9.46 28.71
N ILE A 401 32.66 -9.34 27.45
CA ILE A 401 31.80 -8.24 26.97
C ILE A 401 30.42 -8.80 26.63
N HIS A 402 30.36 -9.79 25.74
CA HIS A 402 29.09 -10.37 25.29
C HIS A 402 28.72 -11.63 26.06
N GLY A 403 29.68 -12.51 26.34
CA GLY A 403 29.45 -13.78 27.04
C GLY A 403 30.71 -14.33 27.71
N ASN A 404 30.55 -15.38 28.53
CA ASN A 404 31.66 -15.99 29.28
C ASN A 404 31.82 -17.49 29.00
N THR A 405 30.90 -18.09 28.27
CA THR A 405 30.97 -19.50 27.87
C THR A 405 31.12 -19.63 26.35
N PRO A 406 31.78 -20.70 25.85
CA PRO A 406 31.88 -20.94 24.41
C PRO A 406 30.53 -21.02 23.70
N SER A 407 29.51 -21.58 24.37
CA SER A 407 28.17 -21.73 23.81
C SER A 407 27.46 -20.38 23.60
N GLU A 408 27.52 -19.48 24.58
CA GLU A 408 26.95 -18.12 24.47
C GLU A 408 27.65 -17.32 23.37
N LEU A 409 29.00 -17.31 23.37
CA LEU A 409 29.77 -16.54 22.40
C LEU A 409 29.55 -17.03 20.97
N LEU A 410 29.39 -18.34 20.78
CA LEU A 410 28.99 -18.90 19.49
C LEU A 410 27.60 -18.42 19.06
N GLU A 411 26.60 -18.51 19.94
CA GLU A 411 25.23 -18.12 19.63
C GLU A 411 25.16 -16.62 19.25
N PHE A 412 25.86 -15.79 20.00
CA PHE A 412 25.94 -14.36 19.76
C PHE A 412 26.70 -14.02 18.47
N ALA A 413 27.82 -14.69 18.19
CA ALA A 413 28.56 -14.50 16.94
C ALA A 413 27.73 -14.94 15.72
N ALA A 414 27.00 -16.06 15.82
CA ALA A 414 26.12 -16.55 14.76
C ALA A 414 24.93 -15.60 14.53
N PHE A 415 24.33 -15.05 15.58
CA PHE A 415 23.29 -14.04 15.45
C PHE A 415 23.80 -12.79 14.73
N ALA A 416 24.97 -12.28 15.13
CA ALA A 416 25.59 -11.11 14.51
C ALA A 416 25.90 -11.34 13.02
N GLU A 417 26.35 -12.54 12.66
CA GLU A 417 26.63 -12.90 11.26
C GLU A 417 25.35 -12.89 10.44
N HIS A 418 24.29 -13.48 10.98
CA HIS A 418 23.00 -13.56 10.31
C HIS A 418 22.34 -12.18 10.14
N GLU A 419 22.55 -11.23 11.07
CA GLU A 419 22.17 -9.83 10.89
C GLU A 419 22.90 -9.17 9.72
N ALA A 420 24.21 -9.41 9.60
CA ALA A 420 25.01 -8.91 8.49
C ALA A 420 24.61 -9.55 7.16
N LEU A 421 24.22 -10.84 7.16
CA LEU A 421 23.76 -11.56 5.98
C LEU A 421 22.44 -11.00 5.45
N ARG A 422 21.58 -10.49 6.33
CA ARG A 422 20.31 -9.83 6.00
C ARG A 422 20.45 -8.35 5.69
N GLU A 423 21.68 -7.83 5.57
CA GLU A 423 21.98 -6.42 5.32
C GLU A 423 21.44 -5.46 6.41
N VAL A 424 21.13 -5.98 7.61
CA VAL A 424 20.71 -5.20 8.78
C VAL A 424 21.92 -4.48 9.43
N ALA A 425 23.12 -5.02 9.20
CA ALA A 425 24.38 -4.48 9.68
C ALA A 425 25.51 -4.72 8.66
N MET A 426 26.63 -4.02 8.84
CA MET A 426 27.83 -4.21 8.02
C MET A 426 28.67 -5.38 8.54
N SER A 427 29.23 -6.18 7.62
CA SER A 427 30.21 -7.21 7.94
C SER A 427 31.63 -6.61 8.01
N PRO A 428 32.45 -6.93 9.03
CA PRO A 428 32.16 -7.78 10.19
C PRO A 428 31.19 -7.09 11.17
N ASN A 429 30.15 -7.80 11.62
CA ASN A 429 29.18 -7.23 12.56
C ASN A 429 29.47 -7.65 14.00
N GLU A 430 29.51 -6.69 14.92
CA GLU A 430 29.58 -6.93 16.35
C GLU A 430 28.20 -7.35 16.89
N PHE A 431 28.17 -8.33 17.79
CA PHE A 431 26.93 -8.72 18.47
C PHE A 431 26.29 -7.55 19.24
N ASN A 432 24.99 -7.36 19.06
CA ASN A 432 24.19 -6.37 19.76
C ASN A 432 23.08 -7.03 20.61
N TYR A 433 23.14 -6.80 21.94
CA TYR A 433 22.22 -7.43 22.90
C TYR A 433 20.76 -6.96 22.74
N GLU A 434 20.53 -5.68 22.44
CA GLU A 434 19.18 -5.12 22.30
C GLU A 434 18.45 -5.76 21.10
N ARG A 435 19.13 -5.87 19.96
CA ARG A 435 18.57 -6.50 18.74
C ARG A 435 18.33 -7.99 18.92
N PHE A 436 19.22 -8.67 19.63
CA PHE A 436 19.04 -10.09 19.96
C PHE A 436 17.79 -10.32 20.80
N GLU A 437 17.58 -9.52 21.85
CA GLU A 437 16.37 -9.61 22.67
C GLU A 437 15.09 -9.31 21.86
N GLU A 438 15.11 -8.32 20.97
CA GLU A 438 13.95 -8.00 20.13
C GLU A 438 13.59 -9.14 19.18
N SER A 439 14.59 -9.73 18.53
CA SER A 439 14.41 -10.90 17.65
C SER A 439 13.91 -12.14 18.40
N TYR A 440 14.44 -12.37 19.60
CA TYR A 440 13.99 -13.45 20.48
C TYR A 440 12.53 -13.24 20.92
N LYS A 441 12.17 -12.03 21.35
CA LYS A 441 10.79 -11.65 21.68
C LYS A 441 9.88 -11.82 20.48
N ALA A 442 10.28 -11.42 19.27
CA ALA A 442 9.50 -11.62 18.05
C ALA A 442 9.24 -13.11 17.77
N THR A 443 10.26 -13.95 17.94
CA THR A 443 10.12 -15.41 17.78
C THR A 443 9.13 -16.00 18.79
N LEU A 444 9.18 -15.58 20.05
CA LEU A 444 8.20 -15.98 21.05
C LEU A 444 6.79 -15.50 20.70
N ARG A 445 6.62 -14.24 20.28
CA ARG A 445 5.33 -13.70 19.86
C ARG A 445 4.71 -14.51 18.71
N ARG A 446 5.51 -14.95 17.74
CA ARG A 446 5.04 -15.78 16.62
C ARG A 446 4.35 -17.07 17.05
N THR A 447 4.71 -17.63 18.20
CA THR A 447 4.03 -18.81 18.74
C THR A 447 2.58 -18.54 19.17
N LEU A 448 2.23 -17.28 19.43
CA LEU A 448 0.91 -16.85 19.89
C LEU A 448 -0.07 -16.56 18.74
N ILE A 449 0.41 -16.40 17.51
CA ILE A 449 -0.41 -15.95 16.36
C ILE A 449 -1.63 -16.82 16.15
N LYS A 450 -1.44 -18.15 16.20
CA LYS A 450 -2.53 -19.09 16.00
C LYS A 450 -3.61 -18.93 17.07
N ASP A 451 -3.23 -18.79 18.34
CA ASP A 451 -4.17 -18.56 19.44
C ASP A 451 -4.93 -17.23 19.28
N ILE A 452 -4.22 -16.16 18.89
CA ILE A 452 -4.83 -14.84 18.64
C ILE A 452 -5.90 -14.92 17.54
N ILE A 453 -5.63 -15.67 16.46
CA ILE A 453 -6.55 -15.85 15.33
C ILE A 453 -7.73 -16.76 15.71
N ASP A 454 -7.47 -17.87 16.40
CA ASP A 454 -8.48 -18.87 16.77
C ASP A 454 -9.45 -18.35 17.83
N THR A 455 -8.95 -17.60 18.82
CA THR A 455 -9.75 -16.99 19.90
C THR A 455 -10.25 -15.57 19.57
N ASN A 456 -9.95 -15.07 18.37
CA ASN A 456 -10.34 -13.75 17.87
C ASN A 456 -9.96 -12.59 18.81
N GLN A 457 -8.69 -12.52 19.21
CA GLN A 457 -8.13 -11.44 20.05
C GLN A 457 -7.86 -10.16 19.24
N LEU A 458 -8.87 -9.72 18.50
CA LEU A 458 -8.87 -8.55 17.63
C LEU A 458 -10.09 -7.67 17.95
N THR A 459 -9.91 -6.35 17.89
CA THR A 459 -11.01 -5.38 17.94
C THR A 459 -10.90 -4.44 16.74
N VAL A 460 -12.05 -3.93 16.30
CA VAL A 460 -12.13 -2.96 15.20
C VAL A 460 -12.47 -1.59 15.76
N LEU A 461 -11.73 -0.58 15.31
CA LEU A 461 -12.02 0.85 15.47
C LEU A 461 -12.50 1.41 14.13
N PHE A 462 -13.28 2.49 14.17
CA PHE A 462 -13.76 3.20 12.99
C PHE A 462 -13.30 4.64 13.03
N GLN A 463 -12.79 5.14 11.91
CA GLN A 463 -12.40 6.54 11.76
C GLN A 463 -13.25 7.21 10.68
N PRO A 464 -13.85 8.39 10.93
CA PRO A 464 -14.72 9.05 9.97
C PRO A 464 -13.96 9.67 8.79
N ILE A 465 -14.55 9.56 7.61
CA ILE A 465 -14.10 10.19 6.36
C ILE A 465 -15.15 11.23 5.97
N LEU A 466 -14.73 12.47 5.73
CA LEU A 466 -15.61 13.58 5.35
C LEU A 466 -15.46 13.91 3.87
N SER A 467 -16.57 14.32 3.25
CA SER A 467 -16.56 14.99 1.95
C SER A 467 -16.17 16.45 2.11
N LEU A 468 -15.09 16.88 1.44
CA LEU A 468 -14.67 18.29 1.46
C LEU A 468 -15.53 19.19 0.56
N SER A 469 -16.31 18.59 -0.34
CA SER A 469 -17.25 19.32 -1.19
C SER A 469 -18.58 19.65 -0.50
N THR A 470 -18.96 18.88 0.52
CA THR A 470 -20.26 19.05 1.23
C THR A 470 -20.13 19.29 2.73
N GLY A 471 -19.02 18.89 3.34
CA GLY A 471 -18.84 18.85 4.79
C GLY A 471 -19.64 17.74 5.48
N GLU A 472 -20.25 16.82 4.71
CA GLU A 472 -21.00 15.68 5.24
C GLU A 472 -20.10 14.44 5.38
N LEU A 473 -20.53 13.53 6.26
CA LEU A 473 -19.88 12.24 6.45
C LEU A 473 -20.00 11.41 5.17
N PHE A 474 -18.87 10.91 4.67
CA PHE A 474 -18.82 10.06 3.48
C PHE A 474 -18.78 8.57 3.83
N GLY A 475 -18.03 8.22 4.87
CA GLY A 475 -17.77 6.85 5.23
C GLY A 475 -16.90 6.72 6.48
N PHE A 476 -16.48 5.49 6.75
CA PHE A 476 -15.56 5.17 7.81
C PHE A 476 -14.49 4.21 7.32
N GLU A 477 -13.26 4.35 7.83
CA GLU A 477 -12.23 3.33 7.70
C GLU A 477 -12.27 2.38 8.91
N ALA A 478 -12.25 1.07 8.65
CA ALA A 478 -12.13 0.04 9.68
C ALA A 478 -10.66 -0.29 9.97
N LEU A 479 -10.28 -0.07 11.22
CA LEU A 479 -8.91 -0.21 11.70
C LEU A 479 -8.83 -1.33 12.74
N SER A 480 -8.22 -2.45 12.35
CA SER A 480 -7.99 -3.59 13.24
C SER A 480 -6.93 -3.26 14.32
N ARG A 481 -7.15 -3.73 15.54
CA ARG A 481 -6.24 -3.59 16.68
C ARG A 481 -6.12 -4.92 17.42
N PRO A 482 -4.90 -5.39 17.73
CA PRO A 482 -4.74 -6.55 18.61
C PRO A 482 -5.22 -6.21 20.02
N THR A 483 -5.85 -7.18 20.69
CA THR A 483 -6.17 -7.07 22.13
C THR A 483 -5.15 -7.78 23.01
N ASN A 484 -4.29 -8.60 22.41
CA ASN A 484 -3.22 -9.29 23.11
C ASN A 484 -2.09 -8.30 23.46
N PRO A 485 -1.65 -8.21 24.74
CA PRO A 485 -0.62 -7.27 25.17
C PRO A 485 0.77 -7.57 24.60
N ALA A 486 0.99 -8.76 24.03
CA ALA A 486 2.24 -9.10 23.37
C ALA A 486 2.51 -8.26 22.11
N TYR A 487 1.46 -7.69 21.49
CA TYR A 487 1.56 -6.88 20.29
C TYR A 487 1.21 -5.43 20.59
N LYS A 488 2.11 -4.49 20.25
CA LYS A 488 1.88 -3.06 20.49
C LYS A 488 0.89 -2.45 19.50
N ASN A 489 0.92 -2.95 18.26
CA ASN A 489 0.11 -2.46 17.16
C ASN A 489 -0.20 -3.60 16.18
N ILE A 490 -1.10 -3.33 15.23
CA ILE A 490 -1.53 -4.33 14.25
C ILE A 490 -0.43 -4.68 13.23
N LEU A 491 0.49 -3.75 12.97
CA LEU A 491 1.59 -3.94 12.02
C LEU A 491 2.55 -5.04 12.51
N GLU A 492 2.96 -5.01 13.78
CA GLU A 492 3.77 -6.07 14.38
C GLU A 492 3.11 -7.46 14.25
N LEU A 493 1.77 -7.53 14.41
CA LEU A 493 1.02 -8.78 14.26
C LEU A 493 0.96 -9.24 12.81
N ILE A 494 0.78 -8.31 11.86
CA ILE A 494 0.80 -8.59 10.42
C ILE A 494 2.18 -9.12 10.01
N ASP A 495 3.26 -8.44 10.39
CA ASP A 495 4.64 -8.83 10.02
C ASP A 495 4.98 -10.21 10.57
N ASP A 496 4.64 -10.48 11.83
CA ASP A 496 4.86 -11.78 12.45
C ASP A 496 3.94 -12.87 11.83
N ALA A 497 2.74 -12.53 11.38
CA ALA A 497 1.83 -13.44 10.66
C ALA A 497 2.30 -13.75 9.23
N GLU A 498 2.89 -12.79 8.52
CA GLU A 498 3.55 -13.02 7.23
C GLU A 498 4.75 -13.96 7.42
N ALA A 499 5.64 -13.65 8.37
CA ALA A 499 6.84 -14.44 8.64
C ALA A 499 6.53 -15.89 9.07
N SER A 500 5.36 -16.14 9.66
CA SER A 500 4.92 -17.47 10.08
C SER A 500 3.96 -18.17 9.11
N GLY A 501 3.60 -17.52 7.99
CA GLY A 501 2.67 -18.08 6.99
C GLY A 501 1.18 -18.06 7.38
N HIS A 502 0.80 -17.32 8.42
CA HIS A 502 -0.59 -17.21 8.90
C HIS A 502 -1.35 -15.97 8.40
N TYR A 503 -0.70 -15.12 7.62
CA TYR A 503 -1.25 -13.83 7.18
C TYR A 503 -2.63 -13.97 6.49
N VAL A 504 -2.81 -14.96 5.61
CA VAL A 504 -4.08 -15.18 4.88
C VAL A 504 -5.26 -15.35 5.86
N ILE A 505 -5.05 -16.13 6.92
CA ILE A 505 -6.07 -16.44 7.90
C ILE A 505 -6.35 -15.20 8.77
N LEU A 506 -5.29 -14.45 9.12
CA LEU A 506 -5.41 -13.20 9.86
C LEU A 506 -6.18 -12.15 9.07
N GLU A 507 -5.85 -11.91 7.80
CA GLU A 507 -6.55 -10.94 6.95
C GLU A 507 -8.02 -11.28 6.81
N ARG A 508 -8.35 -12.54 6.51
CA ARG A 508 -9.74 -13.01 6.44
C ARG A 508 -10.48 -12.69 7.74
N ARG A 509 -9.86 -12.96 8.89
CA ARG A 509 -10.43 -12.64 10.21
C ARG A 509 -10.64 -11.13 10.38
N MET A 510 -9.67 -10.30 10.02
CA MET A 510 -9.77 -8.84 10.11
C MET A 510 -10.92 -8.29 9.25
N VAL A 511 -11.05 -8.77 8.01
CA VAL A 511 -12.10 -8.34 7.08
C VAL A 511 -13.50 -8.69 7.60
N TYR A 512 -13.73 -9.95 7.99
CA TYR A 512 -15.05 -10.34 8.52
C TYR A 512 -15.37 -9.63 9.85
N ASN A 513 -14.39 -9.45 10.74
CA ASN A 513 -14.59 -8.67 11.96
C ASN A 513 -15.01 -7.22 11.66
N ALA A 514 -14.43 -6.59 10.65
CA ALA A 514 -14.79 -5.24 10.24
C ALA A 514 -16.23 -5.17 9.71
N LEU A 515 -16.59 -6.09 8.82
CA LEU A 515 -17.94 -6.20 8.25
C LEU A 515 -18.99 -6.46 9.34
N ASP A 516 -18.77 -7.45 10.21
CA ASP A 516 -19.68 -7.81 11.30
C ASP A 516 -19.82 -6.66 12.31
N ALA A 517 -18.71 -6.02 12.68
CA ALA A 517 -18.72 -4.89 13.60
C ALA A 517 -19.49 -3.71 13.01
N TYR A 518 -19.31 -3.39 11.73
CA TYR A 518 -20.01 -2.28 11.09
C TYR A 518 -21.51 -2.55 10.96
N MET A 519 -21.90 -3.74 10.49
CA MET A 519 -23.30 -4.17 10.37
C MET A 519 -24.04 -4.07 11.71
N THR A 520 -23.38 -4.49 12.80
CA THR A 520 -23.98 -4.53 14.13
C THR A 520 -24.00 -3.16 14.81
N ARG A 521 -22.93 -2.37 14.67
CA ARG A 521 -22.73 -1.13 15.45
C ARG A 521 -23.20 0.14 14.75
N ALA A 522 -23.36 0.12 13.42
CA ALA A 522 -23.73 1.30 12.62
C ALA A 522 -24.91 1.09 11.65
N PRO A 523 -26.05 0.52 12.09
CA PRO A 523 -27.22 0.37 11.20
C PRO A 523 -27.74 1.71 10.67
N LYS A 524 -27.55 2.81 11.41
CA LYS A 524 -27.88 4.18 10.99
C LYS A 524 -27.08 4.65 9.76
N TYR A 525 -25.86 4.13 9.58
CA TYR A 525 -24.93 4.57 8.56
C TYR A 525 -24.84 3.63 7.35
N LYS A 526 -25.82 2.74 7.16
CA LYS A 526 -25.85 1.74 6.06
C LYS A 526 -25.57 2.30 4.66
N ASP A 527 -25.97 3.55 4.41
CA ASP A 527 -25.81 4.21 3.10
C ASP A 527 -24.42 4.86 2.93
N HIS A 528 -23.56 4.81 3.95
CA HIS A 528 -22.19 5.33 3.92
C HIS A 528 -21.20 4.22 3.55
N TYR A 529 -20.01 4.61 3.08
CA TYR A 529 -18.97 3.66 2.70
C TYR A 529 -18.18 3.15 3.90
N LEU A 530 -17.87 1.86 3.91
CA LEU A 530 -16.91 1.24 4.81
C LEU A 530 -15.65 0.89 4.03
N PHE A 531 -14.53 1.49 4.42
CA PHE A 531 -13.22 1.22 3.87
C PHE A 531 -12.53 0.13 4.69
N ILE A 532 -11.99 -0.89 4.03
CA ILE A 532 -11.35 -2.05 4.65
C ILE A 532 -10.02 -2.34 3.98
N ASN A 533 -8.97 -2.37 4.79
CA ASN A 533 -7.62 -2.72 4.37
C ASN A 533 -7.49 -4.19 3.94
N THR A 534 -6.85 -4.41 2.78
CA THR A 534 -6.54 -5.73 2.23
C THR A 534 -5.15 -5.78 1.61
N ALA A 535 -4.54 -6.96 1.63
CA ALA A 535 -3.22 -7.18 1.05
C ALA A 535 -3.24 -7.14 -0.48
N PRO A 536 -2.14 -6.71 -1.12
CA PRO A 536 -2.00 -6.78 -2.56
C PRO A 536 -1.88 -8.20 -3.13
N TYR A 537 -1.32 -9.15 -2.38
CA TYR A 537 -1.10 -10.52 -2.82
C TYR A 537 -2.31 -11.44 -2.53
N SER A 538 -2.39 -12.58 -3.25
CA SER A 538 -3.57 -13.45 -3.33
C SER A 538 -3.94 -14.16 -2.01
N THR A 539 -4.80 -13.53 -1.22
CA THR A 539 -5.31 -14.07 0.05
C THR A 539 -6.81 -14.30 0.07
N LEU A 540 -7.62 -13.34 -0.38
CA LEU A 540 -9.06 -13.53 -0.59
C LEU A 540 -9.32 -14.02 -2.01
N ASP A 541 -9.98 -15.17 -2.13
CA ASP A 541 -10.34 -15.75 -3.42
C ASP A 541 -11.73 -15.26 -3.89
N GLU A 542 -12.13 -15.67 -5.10
CA GLU A 542 -13.46 -15.32 -5.64
C GLU A 542 -14.60 -15.85 -4.76
N LYS A 543 -14.41 -16.93 -4.00
CA LYS A 543 -15.44 -17.47 -3.10
C LYS A 543 -15.65 -16.55 -1.91
N ASP A 544 -14.58 -16.02 -1.34
CA ASP A 544 -14.67 -15.03 -0.26
C ASP A 544 -15.41 -13.77 -0.71
N TYR A 545 -15.09 -13.22 -1.88
CA TYR A 545 -15.82 -12.05 -2.39
C TYR A 545 -17.29 -12.32 -2.70
N ASN A 546 -17.62 -13.52 -3.22
CA ASN A 546 -19.01 -13.93 -3.43
C ASN A 546 -19.77 -14.05 -2.10
N ASP A 547 -19.14 -14.63 -1.09
CA ASP A 547 -19.73 -14.75 0.23
C ASP A 547 -19.91 -13.38 0.90
N ILE A 548 -18.93 -12.47 0.76
CA ILE A 548 -19.07 -11.08 1.24
C ILE A 548 -20.24 -10.38 0.54
N ARG A 549 -20.37 -10.56 -0.78
CA ARG A 549 -21.51 -10.03 -1.55
C ARG A 549 -22.83 -10.53 -0.99
N ASP A 550 -22.98 -11.83 -0.85
CA ASP A 550 -24.25 -12.46 -0.52
C ASP A 550 -24.67 -12.17 0.94
N ARG A 551 -23.71 -11.95 1.85
CA ARG A 551 -23.99 -11.68 3.28
C ARG A 551 -24.07 -10.19 3.62
N TYR A 552 -23.23 -9.34 3.04
CA TYR A 552 -23.02 -7.97 3.54
C TYR A 552 -23.36 -6.88 2.52
N LEU A 553 -23.01 -7.04 1.24
CA LEU A 553 -23.08 -5.92 0.27
C LEU A 553 -24.50 -5.49 -0.09
N SER A 554 -25.54 -6.27 0.25
CA SER A 554 -26.94 -5.82 0.17
C SER A 554 -27.34 -4.85 1.30
N HIS A 555 -26.53 -4.75 2.36
CA HIS A 555 -26.84 -3.98 3.57
C HIS A 555 -25.87 -2.82 3.84
N MET A 556 -24.77 -2.73 3.09
CA MET A 556 -23.74 -1.69 3.25
C MET A 556 -22.91 -1.50 1.97
N ASN A 557 -22.32 -0.32 1.83
CA ASN A 557 -21.36 -0.04 0.77
C ASN A 557 -19.93 -0.30 1.26
N VAL A 558 -19.15 -1.12 0.55
CA VAL A 558 -17.77 -1.48 0.94
C VAL A 558 -16.76 -1.03 -0.10
N VAL A 559 -15.63 -0.51 0.38
CA VAL A 559 -14.44 -0.19 -0.41
C VAL A 559 -13.29 -1.02 0.13
N PHE A 560 -12.61 -1.78 -0.73
CA PHE A 560 -11.39 -2.48 -0.36
C PHE A 560 -10.18 -1.63 -0.71
N GLU A 561 -9.31 -1.43 0.26
CA GLU A 561 -8.06 -0.68 0.13
C GLU A 561 -6.91 -1.67 -0.10
N VAL A 562 -5.98 -1.32 -0.99
CA VAL A 562 -4.78 -2.12 -1.24
C VAL A 562 -3.54 -1.27 -1.12
N VAL A 563 -2.60 -1.73 -0.28
CA VAL A 563 -1.35 -1.04 0.05
C VAL A 563 -0.22 -1.47 -0.89
N GLU A 564 0.55 -0.51 -1.41
CA GLU A 564 1.67 -0.74 -2.33
C GLU A 564 3.00 -1.05 -1.60
N ARG A 565 3.16 -2.27 -1.04
CA ARG A 565 4.41 -2.62 -0.31
C ARG A 565 5.43 -3.47 -1.07
N ASN A 566 5.11 -4.08 -2.21
CA ASN A 566 6.08 -4.92 -2.96
C ASN A 566 5.79 -4.92 -4.46
N ARG A 567 6.81 -5.19 -5.30
CA ARG A 567 6.69 -5.36 -6.76
C ARG A 567 5.49 -6.24 -7.11
N MET A 568 4.41 -5.64 -7.62
CA MET A 568 3.19 -6.35 -7.94
C MET A 568 3.16 -6.74 -9.43
N ASP A 569 2.63 -7.93 -9.70
CA ASP A 569 2.25 -8.37 -11.04
C ASP A 569 0.95 -7.65 -11.46
N PRO A 570 0.97 -6.83 -12.54
CA PRO A 570 -0.22 -6.14 -13.05
C PRO A 570 -1.41 -7.07 -13.34
N ASP A 571 -1.16 -8.33 -13.71
CA ASP A 571 -2.21 -9.29 -14.04
C ASP A 571 -2.96 -9.77 -12.79
N ALA A 572 -2.23 -10.00 -11.69
CA ALA A 572 -2.82 -10.41 -10.42
C ALA A 572 -3.72 -9.33 -9.81
N ILE A 573 -3.28 -8.08 -9.94
CA ILE A 573 -4.05 -6.91 -9.53
C ILE A 573 -5.35 -6.78 -10.34
N ASN A 574 -5.26 -6.86 -11.66
CA ASN A 574 -6.42 -6.73 -12.56
C ASN A 574 -7.45 -7.82 -12.29
N LEU A 575 -6.99 -9.04 -12.04
CA LEU A 575 -7.86 -10.14 -11.65
C LEU A 575 -8.61 -9.84 -10.33
N ARG A 576 -7.92 -9.32 -9.31
CA ARG A 576 -8.54 -8.97 -8.02
C ARG A 576 -9.55 -7.84 -8.16
N ARG A 577 -9.21 -6.79 -8.91
CA ARG A 577 -10.15 -5.72 -9.28
C ARG A 577 -11.40 -6.31 -9.93
N SER A 578 -11.25 -7.29 -10.81
CA SER A 578 -12.38 -7.96 -11.46
C SER A 578 -13.28 -8.68 -10.46
N PHE A 579 -12.72 -9.34 -9.44
CA PHE A 579 -13.50 -10.01 -8.38
C PHE A 579 -14.25 -9.00 -7.50
N VAL A 580 -13.57 -7.94 -7.07
CA VAL A 580 -14.17 -6.87 -6.25
C VAL A 580 -15.32 -6.19 -7.01
N LYS A 581 -15.11 -5.84 -8.28
CA LYS A 581 -16.15 -5.23 -9.13
C LYS A 581 -17.32 -6.18 -9.38
N LYS A 582 -17.07 -7.46 -9.64
CA LYS A 582 -18.14 -8.48 -9.77
C LYS A 582 -18.94 -8.66 -8.49
N ALA A 583 -18.32 -8.50 -7.33
CA ALA A 583 -19.00 -8.53 -6.04
C ALA A 583 -19.88 -7.27 -5.81
N GLY A 584 -19.63 -6.17 -6.53
CA GLY A 584 -20.35 -4.90 -6.36
C GLY A 584 -19.73 -3.95 -5.32
N ALA A 585 -18.50 -4.24 -4.88
CA ALA A 585 -17.73 -3.35 -4.01
C ALA A 585 -16.82 -2.42 -4.84
N LYS A 586 -16.34 -1.35 -4.22
CA LYS A 586 -15.38 -0.40 -4.82
C LYS A 586 -13.95 -0.71 -4.40
N PHE A 587 -13.01 -0.09 -5.11
CA PHE A 587 -11.58 -0.32 -4.88
C PHE A 587 -10.82 0.99 -4.66
N ALA A 588 -9.92 1.01 -3.68
CA ALA A 588 -9.05 2.13 -3.36
C ALA A 588 -7.57 1.74 -3.39
N LEU A 589 -6.72 2.64 -3.87
CA LEU A 589 -5.26 2.53 -3.76
C LEU A 589 -4.81 3.32 -2.53
N ASP A 590 -4.04 2.68 -1.64
CA ASP A 590 -3.58 3.24 -0.37
C ASP A 590 -2.10 3.66 -0.36
N ASP A 591 -1.71 4.55 0.56
CA ASP A 591 -0.35 5.06 0.77
C ASP A 591 0.32 5.70 -0.49
N PHE A 592 -0.46 6.34 -1.37
CA PHE A 592 0.09 6.95 -2.59
C PHE A 592 0.95 8.18 -2.25
N GLY A 593 2.25 8.12 -2.61
CA GLY A 593 3.20 9.23 -2.44
C GLY A 593 4.37 8.98 -1.47
N SER A 594 4.43 7.82 -0.82
CA SER A 594 5.44 7.43 0.20
C SER A 594 6.85 7.07 -0.35
N GLY A 595 7.19 7.52 -1.57
CA GLY A 595 8.53 7.39 -2.16
C GLY A 595 8.77 6.18 -3.08
N TYR A 596 7.89 5.16 -3.06
CA TYR A 596 7.96 3.98 -3.95
C TYR A 596 6.78 3.83 -4.92
N SER A 597 5.75 4.69 -4.82
CA SER A 597 4.54 4.55 -5.63
C SER A 597 4.82 4.79 -7.11
N ASN A 598 4.78 3.73 -7.92
CA ASN A 598 5.08 3.83 -9.33
C ASN A 598 3.79 4.21 -10.07
N HIS A 599 3.79 5.28 -10.87
CA HIS A 599 2.63 5.69 -11.69
C HIS A 599 2.03 4.55 -12.53
N LEU A 600 2.81 3.49 -12.78
CA LEU A 600 2.40 2.23 -13.38
C LEU A 600 1.29 1.49 -12.60
N ALA A 601 1.33 1.47 -11.27
CA ALA A 601 0.30 0.83 -10.45
C ALA A 601 -1.03 1.57 -10.62
N LEU A 602 -1.00 2.90 -10.58
CA LEU A 602 -2.16 3.75 -10.81
C LEU A 602 -2.76 3.57 -12.22
N LEU A 603 -1.90 3.44 -13.23
CA LEU A 603 -2.31 3.18 -14.62
C LEU A 603 -2.95 1.80 -14.81
N ALA A 604 -2.46 0.77 -14.12
CA ALA A 604 -2.99 -0.59 -14.21
C ALA A 604 -4.28 -0.79 -13.40
N LEU A 605 -4.35 -0.20 -12.21
CA LEU A 605 -5.44 -0.41 -11.26
C LEU A 605 -6.75 0.28 -11.62
N GLU A 606 -6.68 1.49 -12.18
CA GLU A 606 -7.84 2.37 -12.36
C GLU A 606 -8.80 2.33 -11.15
N PRO A 607 -8.33 2.74 -9.97
CA PRO A 607 -9.08 2.66 -8.73
C PRO A 607 -10.24 3.67 -8.69
N ASP A 608 -11.26 3.39 -7.87
CA ASP A 608 -12.34 4.36 -7.62
C ASP A 608 -11.86 5.50 -6.70
N PHE A 609 -10.94 5.19 -5.78
CA PHE A 609 -10.35 6.15 -4.85
C PHE A 609 -8.81 6.03 -4.81
N ILE A 610 -8.14 7.16 -4.65
CA ILE A 610 -6.70 7.26 -4.41
C ILE A 610 -6.51 7.93 -3.06
N LYS A 611 -5.96 7.20 -2.10
CA LYS A 611 -5.65 7.71 -0.77
C LYS A 611 -4.23 8.25 -0.77
N ILE A 612 -4.10 9.50 -0.36
CA ILE A 612 -2.85 10.24 -0.34
C ILE A 612 -2.23 10.07 1.02
N ASP A 613 -0.99 9.59 1.02
CA ASP A 613 -0.24 9.33 2.25
C ASP A 613 -0.08 10.60 3.10
N ARG A 614 -0.09 10.40 4.43
CA ARG A 614 0.05 11.48 5.41
C ARG A 614 1.31 12.31 5.22
N GLU A 615 2.42 11.76 4.74
CA GLU A 615 3.65 12.52 4.50
C GLU A 615 3.46 13.64 3.47
N LEU A 616 2.61 13.43 2.46
CA LEU A 616 2.27 14.47 1.48
C LEU A 616 1.30 15.51 2.04
N VAL A 617 0.42 15.11 2.97
CA VAL A 617 -0.57 15.99 3.60
C VAL A 617 0.03 16.86 4.70
N ARG A 618 0.94 16.31 5.50
CA ARG A 618 1.49 16.97 6.68
C ARG A 618 2.25 18.25 6.32
N GLY A 619 1.84 19.38 6.88
CA GLY A 619 2.42 20.69 6.61
C GLY A 619 2.21 21.20 5.18
N ILE A 620 1.22 20.68 4.46
CA ILE A 620 0.94 21.08 3.07
C ILE A 620 0.60 22.56 2.92
N ASN A 621 0.10 23.21 3.98
CA ASN A 621 -0.18 24.64 4.01
C ASN A 621 1.06 25.52 3.77
N GLU A 622 2.26 25.04 4.11
CA GLU A 622 3.52 25.80 4.03
C GLU A 622 4.44 25.34 2.88
N ASP A 623 4.31 24.11 2.39
CA ASP A 623 5.17 23.57 1.33
C ASP A 623 4.47 23.61 -0.05
N LEU A 624 4.80 24.64 -0.83
CA LEU A 624 4.30 24.81 -2.21
C LEU A 624 4.62 23.60 -3.10
N ARG A 625 5.73 22.88 -2.88
CA ARG A 625 6.09 21.70 -3.70
C ARG A 625 5.12 20.56 -3.46
N LYS A 626 4.74 20.33 -2.20
CA LYS A 626 3.70 19.35 -1.83
C LYS A 626 2.36 19.72 -2.44
N GLN A 627 2.01 21.01 -2.41
CA GLN A 627 0.78 21.49 -3.05
C GLN A 627 0.77 21.22 -4.55
N HIS A 628 1.87 21.54 -5.26
CA HIS A 628 2.01 21.25 -6.69
C HIS A 628 1.88 19.75 -7.00
N MET A 629 2.58 18.90 -6.25
CA MET A 629 2.52 17.45 -6.44
C MET A 629 1.10 16.90 -6.23
N LEU A 630 0.42 17.31 -5.16
CA LEU A 630 -0.94 16.87 -4.90
C LEU A 630 -1.93 17.38 -5.98
N GLU A 631 -1.72 18.56 -6.53
CA GLU A 631 -2.56 19.08 -7.62
C GLU A 631 -2.43 18.29 -8.91
N ASP A 632 -1.22 17.85 -9.26
CA ASP A 632 -1.00 16.95 -10.39
C ASP A 632 -1.76 15.63 -10.19
N ILE A 633 -1.74 15.10 -8.96
CA ILE A 633 -2.47 13.88 -8.58
C ILE A 633 -3.98 14.08 -8.68
N ILE A 634 -4.51 15.20 -8.15
CA ILE A 634 -5.94 15.54 -8.25
C ILE A 634 -6.37 15.66 -9.72
N SER A 635 -5.56 16.32 -10.54
CA SER A 635 -5.83 16.53 -11.96
C SER A 635 -5.85 15.21 -12.72
N TYR A 636 -4.88 14.35 -12.46
CA TYR A 636 -4.83 13.00 -13.02
C TYR A 636 -6.03 12.15 -12.59
N ALA A 637 -6.35 12.14 -11.28
CA ALA A 637 -7.45 11.37 -10.71
C ALA A 637 -8.78 11.74 -11.37
N ARG A 638 -9.06 13.05 -11.48
CA ARG A 638 -10.26 13.58 -12.15
C ARG A 638 -10.33 13.16 -13.60
N TYR A 639 -9.23 13.24 -14.36
CA TYR A 639 -9.19 12.80 -15.75
C TYR A 639 -9.55 11.31 -15.91
N ARG A 640 -9.16 10.47 -14.96
CA ARG A 640 -9.46 9.02 -14.94
C ARG A 640 -10.80 8.66 -14.27
N GLY A 641 -11.51 9.63 -13.71
CA GLY A 641 -12.76 9.40 -12.98
C GLY A 641 -12.58 8.85 -11.55
N ALA A 642 -11.34 8.84 -11.03
CA ALA A 642 -11.03 8.48 -9.65
C ALA A 642 -11.23 9.68 -8.71
N ARG A 643 -11.44 9.41 -7.41
CA ARG A 643 -11.57 10.43 -6.37
C ARG A 643 -10.37 10.42 -5.43
N VAL A 644 -9.98 11.59 -4.92
CA VAL A 644 -8.82 11.71 -4.02
C VAL A 644 -9.27 11.83 -2.57
N LEU A 645 -8.67 11.01 -1.70
CA LEU A 645 -8.86 11.04 -0.25
C LEU A 645 -7.54 11.42 0.41
N ALA A 646 -7.48 12.52 1.14
CA ALA A 646 -6.28 12.93 1.88
C ALA A 646 -6.27 12.34 3.30
N GLU A 647 -5.19 11.65 3.65
CA GLU A 647 -5.04 11.01 4.96
C GLU A 647 -4.20 11.81 5.95
N GLY A 648 -4.44 11.58 7.24
CA GLY A 648 -3.63 12.12 8.31
C GLY A 648 -3.73 13.64 8.47
N VAL A 649 -4.89 14.22 8.20
CA VAL A 649 -5.14 15.65 8.46
C VAL A 649 -5.23 15.91 9.97
N GLU A 650 -4.27 16.68 10.49
CA GLU A 650 -4.10 16.90 11.93
C GLU A 650 -4.41 18.36 12.31
N THR A 651 -4.26 19.32 11.39
CA THR A 651 -4.47 20.75 11.67
C THR A 651 -5.63 21.37 10.88
N GLN A 652 -6.08 22.54 11.35
CA GLN A 652 -7.09 23.33 10.63
C GLN A 652 -6.52 23.82 9.29
N GLU A 653 -5.29 24.31 9.29
CA GLU A 653 -4.62 24.91 8.15
C GLU A 653 -4.41 23.91 7.00
N GLU A 654 -4.11 22.65 7.34
CA GLU A 654 -4.05 21.53 6.39
C GLU A 654 -5.43 21.29 5.76
N LEU A 655 -6.49 21.19 6.57
CA LEU A 655 -7.85 21.01 6.08
C LEU A 655 -8.28 22.15 5.14
N GLU A 656 -8.03 23.40 5.53
CA GLU A 656 -8.37 24.56 4.71
C GLU A 656 -7.64 24.51 3.36
N THR A 657 -6.35 24.17 3.37
CA THR A 657 -5.54 24.05 2.15
C THR A 657 -6.05 22.93 1.24
N LEU A 658 -6.34 21.75 1.77
CA LEU A 658 -6.92 20.63 1.00
C LEU A 658 -8.29 20.99 0.40
N CYS A 659 -9.12 21.75 1.14
CA CYS A 659 -10.39 22.26 0.65
C CYS A 659 -10.21 23.22 -0.54
N ARG A 660 -9.21 24.11 -0.48
CA ARG A 660 -8.87 25.06 -1.55
C ARG A 660 -8.36 24.34 -2.80
N MET A 661 -7.50 23.35 -2.62
CA MET A 661 -6.94 22.52 -3.69
C MET A 661 -8.00 21.62 -4.37
N GLY A 662 -9.15 21.42 -3.73
CA GLY A 662 -10.27 20.66 -4.30
C GLY A 662 -10.10 19.15 -4.20
N VAL A 663 -9.47 18.68 -3.13
CA VAL A 663 -9.48 17.26 -2.71
C VAL A 663 -10.94 16.84 -2.44
N ASP A 664 -11.32 15.60 -2.78
CA ASP A 664 -12.71 15.14 -2.66
C ASP A 664 -13.08 14.76 -1.21
N TYR A 665 -12.20 14.00 -0.55
CA TYR A 665 -12.42 13.45 0.78
C TYR A 665 -11.20 13.65 1.69
N ALA A 666 -11.42 13.70 3.00
CA ALA A 666 -10.32 13.75 3.96
C ALA A 666 -10.62 12.94 5.22
N GLN A 667 -9.53 12.44 5.80
CA GLN A 667 -9.50 11.68 7.04
C GLN A 667 -8.31 12.12 7.88
N GLY A 668 -8.48 12.12 9.21
CA GLY A 668 -7.42 12.50 10.12
C GLY A 668 -7.93 12.81 11.52
N PHE A 669 -7.01 13.08 12.44
CA PHE A 669 -7.35 13.34 13.84
C PHE A 669 -8.16 14.63 14.04
N PHE A 670 -8.03 15.59 13.12
CA PHE A 670 -8.84 16.82 13.16
C PHE A 670 -10.33 16.54 12.89
N MET A 671 -10.63 15.52 12.08
CA MET A 671 -11.99 15.09 11.75
C MET A 671 -12.58 14.16 12.81
N GLY A 672 -11.74 13.29 13.37
CA GLY A 672 -12.13 12.33 14.39
C GLY A 672 -11.06 11.26 14.59
N LEU A 673 -10.82 10.92 15.85
CA LEU A 673 -9.93 9.82 16.22
C LEU A 673 -10.61 8.46 15.94
N PRO A 674 -9.83 7.42 15.59
CA PRO A 674 -10.34 6.05 15.54
C PRO A 674 -11.00 5.63 16.85
N ASN A 675 -12.25 5.16 16.82
CA ASN A 675 -13.00 4.77 18.02
C ASN A 675 -13.79 3.47 17.82
N LYS A 676 -14.01 2.71 18.91
CA LYS A 676 -14.87 1.51 18.91
C LYS A 676 -16.33 1.86 18.62
N THR A 677 -16.78 3.00 19.15
CA THR A 677 -18.13 3.54 18.93
C THR A 677 -18.09 4.44 17.71
N ILE A 678 -19.00 4.20 16.77
CA ILE A 678 -19.10 4.99 15.54
C ILE A 678 -19.78 6.32 15.89
N THR A 679 -19.00 7.40 15.84
CA THR A 679 -19.43 8.75 16.18
C THR A 679 -19.43 9.66 14.97
N GLU A 680 -20.26 10.71 15.02
CA GLU A 680 -20.19 11.79 14.03
C GLU A 680 -18.80 12.46 14.03
N PRO A 681 -18.35 12.99 12.88
CA PRO A 681 -17.13 13.78 12.79
C PRO A 681 -17.20 15.07 13.63
N ASP A 682 -16.03 15.62 14.01
CA ASP A 682 -15.90 16.86 14.78
C ASP A 682 -16.66 18.01 14.11
N ILE A 683 -17.49 18.69 14.89
CA ILE A 683 -18.32 19.82 14.45
C ILE A 683 -17.46 20.97 13.92
N ARG A 684 -16.24 21.16 14.45
CA ARG A 684 -15.31 22.19 13.97
C ARG A 684 -14.88 21.94 12.54
N ALA A 685 -14.50 20.71 12.20
CA ALA A 685 -14.15 20.32 10.84
C ALA A 685 -15.33 20.57 9.89
N LYS A 686 -16.54 20.12 10.26
CA LYS A 686 -17.76 20.40 9.47
C LYS A 686 -18.00 21.90 9.29
N ARG A 687 -17.80 22.71 10.33
CA ARG A 687 -17.98 24.17 10.29
C ARG A 687 -16.97 24.85 9.37
N ILE A 688 -15.70 24.46 9.42
CA ILE A 688 -14.63 25.00 8.57
C ILE A 688 -14.91 24.67 7.11
N ILE A 689 -15.19 23.40 6.80
CA ILE A 689 -15.53 22.96 5.44
C ILE A 689 -16.76 23.72 4.93
N LYS A 690 -17.83 23.81 5.73
CA LYS A 690 -19.04 24.57 5.36
C LYS A 690 -18.78 26.07 5.23
N GLY A 691 -17.91 26.66 6.04
CA GLY A 691 -17.50 28.07 5.94
C GLY A 691 -16.78 28.35 4.62
N ILE A 692 -15.82 27.50 4.27
CA ILE A 692 -15.10 27.58 2.99
C ILE A 692 -16.06 27.36 1.82
N ILE A 693 -16.98 26.39 1.90
CA ILE A 693 -18.00 26.15 0.87
C ILE A 693 -18.91 27.38 0.70
N ARG A 694 -19.30 28.04 1.80
CA ARG A 694 -20.22 29.19 1.75
C ARG A 694 -19.57 30.40 1.07
N ASN A 695 -18.25 30.55 1.17
CA ASN A 695 -17.47 31.59 0.48
C ASN A 695 -17.13 31.24 -1.00
N LYS A 696 -17.54 30.05 -1.50
CA LYS A 696 -17.28 29.63 -2.90
C LYS A 696 -17.95 30.52 -3.94
N ASN A 697 -19.18 30.96 -3.70
CA ASN A 697 -20.02 31.56 -4.74
C ASN A 697 -20.43 32.99 -4.38
N ILE A 698 -20.68 33.80 -5.41
CA ILE A 698 -21.35 35.09 -5.25
C ILE A 698 -22.77 34.80 -4.73
N ASP A 699 -23.20 35.48 -3.68
CA ASP A 699 -24.59 35.39 -3.19
C ASP A 699 -25.41 36.66 -3.52
N LEU A 700 -26.70 36.64 -3.17
CA LEU A 700 -27.58 37.78 -3.43
C LEU A 700 -27.22 39.01 -2.59
N ARG A 701 -26.64 38.84 -1.39
CA ARG A 701 -26.18 39.96 -0.54
C ARG A 701 -25.02 40.68 -1.24
N GLN A 702 -24.04 39.92 -1.74
CA GLN A 702 -22.91 40.47 -2.47
C GLN A 702 -23.37 41.16 -3.76
N LEU A 703 -24.25 40.53 -4.53
CA LEU A 703 -24.82 41.12 -5.75
C LEU A 703 -25.61 42.41 -5.47
N TYR A 704 -26.38 42.43 -4.38
CA TYR A 704 -27.10 43.61 -3.92
C TYR A 704 -26.14 44.76 -3.59
N ILE A 705 -25.06 44.49 -2.84
CA ILE A 705 -24.05 45.49 -2.50
C ILE A 705 -23.39 46.04 -3.78
N ILE A 706 -23.04 45.16 -4.73
CA ILE A 706 -22.48 45.58 -6.02
C ILE A 706 -23.44 46.54 -6.72
N MET A 707 -24.73 46.21 -6.77
CA MET A 707 -25.74 47.02 -7.45
C MET A 707 -26.02 48.36 -6.74
N GLU A 708 -26.23 48.36 -5.42
CA GLU A 708 -26.42 49.58 -4.63
C GLU A 708 -25.24 50.55 -4.82
N LYS A 709 -24.01 50.02 -4.75
CA LYS A 709 -22.80 50.83 -4.91
C LYS A 709 -22.57 51.27 -6.35
N SER A 710 -22.93 50.45 -7.33
CA SER A 710 -22.91 50.84 -8.75
C SER A 710 -23.88 52.00 -9.02
N LEU A 711 -25.07 51.98 -8.42
CA LEU A 711 -25.99 53.12 -8.48
C LEU A 711 -25.42 54.36 -7.78
N ALA A 712 -24.73 54.20 -6.65
CA ALA A 712 -24.12 55.32 -5.92
C ALA A 712 -23.04 56.05 -6.73
N ILE A 713 -22.33 55.36 -7.64
CA ILE A 713 -21.40 56.00 -8.60
C ILE A 713 -22.16 56.98 -9.50
N ILE A 714 -23.38 56.64 -9.92
CA ILE A 714 -24.22 57.49 -10.76
C ILE A 714 -24.87 58.60 -9.92
N ASN A 715 -25.55 58.22 -8.85
CA ASN A 715 -26.20 59.13 -7.90
C ASN A 715 -26.49 58.43 -6.57
N GLU A 716 -26.03 59.01 -5.47
CA GLU A 716 -26.26 58.49 -4.12
C GLU A 716 -27.76 58.39 -3.75
N ASN A 717 -28.60 59.26 -4.31
CA ASN A 717 -30.05 59.21 -4.09
C ASN A 717 -30.71 57.98 -4.73
N TYR A 718 -30.19 57.47 -5.86
CA TYR A 718 -30.71 56.23 -6.47
C TYR A 718 -30.35 55.01 -5.65
N ALA A 719 -29.12 54.94 -5.14
CA ALA A 719 -28.71 53.89 -4.20
C ALA A 719 -29.58 53.90 -2.94
N ARG A 720 -29.83 55.09 -2.38
CA ARG A 720 -30.72 55.24 -1.22
C ARG A 720 -32.15 54.83 -1.54
N ARG A 721 -32.67 55.22 -2.71
CA ARG A 721 -34.02 54.85 -3.17
C ARG A 721 -34.17 53.34 -3.23
N LEU A 722 -33.26 52.64 -3.90
CA LEU A 722 -33.22 51.17 -3.95
C LEU A 722 -33.30 50.56 -2.54
N SER A 723 -32.42 50.98 -1.63
CA SER A 723 -32.36 50.45 -0.27
C SER A 723 -33.68 50.62 0.49
N VAL A 724 -34.33 51.77 0.32
CA VAL A 724 -35.64 52.04 0.92
C VAL A 724 -36.75 51.20 0.28
N ILE A 725 -36.79 51.09 -1.06
CA ILE A 725 -37.80 50.28 -1.76
C ILE A 725 -37.69 48.82 -1.32
N VAL A 726 -36.50 48.23 -1.36
CA VAL A 726 -36.32 46.81 -1.02
C VAL A 726 -36.69 46.55 0.44
N TYR A 727 -36.29 47.42 1.36
CA TYR A 727 -36.67 47.29 2.77
C TYR A 727 -38.19 47.41 2.99
N LEU A 728 -38.85 48.37 2.33
CA LEU A 728 -40.31 48.51 2.38
C LEU A 728 -41.02 47.29 1.78
N MET A 729 -40.54 46.78 0.65
CA MET A 729 -41.03 45.54 0.03
C MET A 729 -40.96 44.37 1.02
N ILE A 730 -39.83 44.22 1.72
CA ILE A 730 -39.62 43.19 2.75
C ILE A 730 -40.69 43.30 3.86
N LYS A 731 -40.94 44.50 4.37
CA LYS A 731 -41.91 44.71 5.47
C LYS A 731 -43.36 44.57 4.99
N LEU A 732 -43.70 45.14 3.84
CA LEU A 732 -45.05 45.09 3.26
C LEU A 732 -45.45 43.67 2.88
N GLY A 733 -44.60 42.93 2.17
CA GLY A 733 -44.98 41.59 1.69
C GLY A 733 -45.09 40.53 2.80
N ARG A 734 -44.26 40.63 3.85
CA ARG A 734 -44.41 39.78 5.05
C ARG A 734 -45.77 39.98 5.75
N ARG A 735 -46.27 41.21 5.79
CA ARG A 735 -47.59 41.53 6.40
C ARG A 735 -48.77 41.11 5.53
N LEU A 736 -48.54 41.04 4.22
CA LEU A 736 -49.52 40.56 3.25
C LEU A 736 -49.52 39.03 3.10
N ASN A 737 -48.71 38.30 3.88
CA ASN A 737 -48.59 36.84 3.83
C ASN A 737 -48.33 36.30 2.42
N ILE A 738 -47.45 36.96 1.66
CA ILE A 738 -47.01 36.44 0.36
C ILE A 738 -46.17 35.18 0.59
N ASP A 739 -46.41 34.16 -0.23
CA ASP A 739 -45.63 32.92 -0.26
C ASP A 739 -44.11 33.21 -0.33
N GLU A 740 -43.30 32.51 0.47
CA GLU A 740 -41.88 32.83 0.64
C GLU A 740 -41.10 32.78 -0.68
N ASP A 741 -41.34 31.78 -1.53
CA ASP A 741 -40.65 31.65 -2.82
C ASP A 741 -41.07 32.76 -3.79
N ARG A 742 -42.37 33.04 -3.87
CA ARG A 742 -42.90 34.15 -4.68
C ARG A 742 -42.39 35.50 -4.21
N PHE A 743 -42.20 35.66 -2.90
CA PHE A 743 -41.73 36.88 -2.29
C PHE A 743 -40.24 37.14 -2.53
N SER A 744 -39.40 36.12 -2.44
CA SER A 744 -37.99 36.21 -2.80
C SER A 744 -37.80 36.63 -4.26
N ASN A 745 -38.59 36.07 -5.18
CA ASN A 745 -38.56 36.44 -6.59
C ASN A 745 -38.99 37.91 -6.82
N LEU A 746 -39.98 38.38 -6.06
CA LEU A 746 -40.43 39.76 -6.12
C LEU A 746 -39.35 40.73 -5.66
N ILE A 747 -38.62 40.41 -4.58
CA ILE A 747 -37.48 41.21 -4.10
C ILE A 747 -36.38 41.27 -5.15
N ILE A 748 -36.01 40.14 -5.76
CA ILE A 748 -35.03 40.10 -6.85
C ILE A 748 -35.49 40.97 -8.02
N THR A 749 -36.77 40.87 -8.39
CA THR A 749 -37.37 41.69 -9.46
C THR A 749 -37.30 43.18 -9.11
N THR A 750 -37.53 43.56 -7.85
CA THR A 750 -37.39 44.95 -7.38
C THR A 750 -35.94 45.44 -7.41
N ILE A 751 -35.01 44.63 -6.93
CA ILE A 751 -33.57 44.90 -6.98
C ILE A 751 -33.20 45.22 -8.43
N PHE A 752 -33.57 44.34 -9.36
CA PHE A 752 -33.22 44.49 -10.76
C PHE A 752 -34.07 45.49 -11.55
N HIS A 753 -35.26 45.88 -11.07
CA HIS A 753 -36.04 46.97 -11.66
C HIS A 753 -35.19 48.24 -11.79
N GLU A 754 -34.48 48.59 -10.71
CA GLU A 754 -33.63 49.78 -10.65
C GLU A 754 -32.39 49.67 -11.56
N THR A 755 -32.06 48.49 -12.13
CA THR A 755 -30.96 48.36 -13.10
C THR A 755 -31.21 49.14 -14.39
N GLY A 756 -32.47 49.44 -14.74
CA GLY A 756 -32.78 50.29 -15.89
C GLY A 756 -32.15 51.69 -15.79
N ILE A 757 -31.90 52.18 -14.57
CA ILE A 757 -31.23 53.46 -14.30
C ILE A 757 -29.75 53.42 -14.75
N LEU A 758 -29.13 52.24 -14.72
CA LEU A 758 -27.75 52.06 -15.17
C LEU A 758 -27.60 52.27 -16.67
N LEU A 759 -28.66 52.08 -17.48
CA LEU A 759 -28.65 52.30 -18.93
C LEU A 759 -28.61 53.79 -19.29
N THR A 760 -29.53 54.59 -18.72
CA THR A 760 -29.88 55.86 -19.36
C THR A 760 -28.82 56.92 -19.17
N GLY A 761 -28.05 56.85 -18.09
CA GLY A 761 -26.92 57.73 -17.82
C GLY A 761 -27.16 59.24 -17.85
N TYR A 762 -28.39 59.68 -18.12
CA TYR A 762 -28.72 61.04 -18.45
C TYR A 762 -29.50 61.71 -17.33
N LYS A 763 -29.19 62.99 -17.15
CA LYS A 763 -29.90 63.93 -16.29
C LYS A 763 -31.37 63.98 -16.67
N GLU A 764 -32.24 63.74 -15.69
CA GLU A 764 -33.29 64.71 -15.42
C GLU A 764 -33.19 65.12 -13.95
N ALA A 765 -32.63 66.32 -13.76
CA ALA A 765 -32.99 67.13 -12.62
C ALA A 765 -34.51 67.24 -12.61
N CYS A 766 -35.16 66.95 -11.49
CA CYS A 766 -36.49 67.42 -11.12
C CYS A 766 -37.35 67.89 -12.31
N ILE A 767 -38.02 66.99 -13.05
CA ILE A 767 -39.07 67.43 -13.97
C ILE A 767 -40.45 67.17 -13.34
N PRO A 768 -41.20 68.25 -13.05
CA PRO A 768 -42.60 68.19 -12.67
C PRO A 768 -43.48 67.85 -13.88
N GLU A 769 -44.52 67.05 -13.63
CA GLU A 769 -45.77 67.01 -14.38
C GLU A 769 -45.67 67.06 -15.93
N SER A 770 -45.13 66.02 -16.59
CA SER A 770 -45.68 65.64 -17.89
C SER A 770 -45.48 64.14 -18.18
N LYS A 771 -46.53 63.53 -18.75
CA LYS A 771 -46.75 62.09 -18.98
C LYS A 771 -45.86 61.51 -20.10
N GLU A 772 -44.54 61.61 -20.03
CA GLU A 772 -43.67 60.73 -20.81
C GLU A 772 -43.28 59.52 -19.95
N ARG A 773 -43.64 58.32 -20.42
CA ARG A 773 -43.36 57.06 -19.71
C ARG A 773 -41.86 56.90 -19.55
N ASP A 774 -41.42 56.55 -18.34
CA ASP A 774 -40.02 56.23 -18.04
C ASP A 774 -39.45 55.20 -19.04
N ASN A 775 -38.64 55.68 -19.99
CA ASN A 775 -38.02 54.84 -21.02
C ASN A 775 -37.13 53.73 -20.42
N HIS A 776 -36.62 53.95 -19.20
CA HIS A 776 -35.80 52.98 -18.48
C HIS A 776 -36.57 51.74 -18.00
N SER A 777 -37.87 51.87 -17.68
CA SER A 777 -38.70 50.73 -17.22
C SER A 777 -38.99 49.73 -18.35
N ILE A 778 -39.21 50.20 -19.58
CA ILE A 778 -39.42 49.32 -20.75
C ILE A 778 -38.14 48.53 -21.05
N PHE A 779 -36.98 49.19 -20.93
CA PHE A 779 -35.71 48.52 -21.16
C PHE A 779 -35.37 47.53 -20.04
N ALA A 780 -35.58 47.91 -18.77
CA ALA A 780 -35.44 47.01 -17.63
C ALA A 780 -36.34 45.77 -17.80
N TYR A 781 -37.56 45.94 -18.30
CA TYR A 781 -38.44 44.83 -18.66
C TYR A 781 -37.80 43.90 -19.71
N LEU A 782 -37.26 44.43 -20.80
CA LEU A 782 -36.64 43.62 -21.85
C LEU A 782 -35.40 42.87 -21.35
N LEU A 783 -34.52 43.53 -20.61
CA LEU A 783 -33.34 42.90 -20.01
C LEU A 783 -33.71 41.82 -19.02
N PHE A 784 -34.65 42.10 -18.11
CA PHE A 784 -35.09 41.12 -17.14
C PHE A 784 -35.82 39.97 -17.83
N LYS A 785 -36.64 40.22 -18.85
CA LYS A 785 -37.29 39.15 -19.61
C LYS A 785 -36.29 38.24 -20.33
N GLU A 786 -35.22 38.79 -20.89
CA GLU A 786 -34.24 38.04 -21.68
C GLU A 786 -33.20 37.32 -20.80
N PHE A 787 -32.75 37.96 -19.73
CA PHE A 787 -31.60 37.50 -18.94
C PHE A 787 -31.91 37.15 -17.49
N SER A 788 -33.12 37.40 -16.99
CA SER A 788 -33.51 36.97 -15.64
C SER A 788 -33.88 35.49 -15.64
N PRO A 789 -33.59 34.77 -14.54
CA PRO A 789 -34.14 33.44 -14.35
C PRO A 789 -35.66 33.45 -14.09
N TYR A 790 -36.27 34.63 -13.86
CA TYR A 790 -37.69 34.79 -13.51
C TYR A 790 -38.45 35.68 -14.53
N PRO A 791 -38.56 35.27 -15.80
CA PRO A 791 -39.14 36.10 -16.86
C PRO A 791 -40.62 36.44 -16.62
N ASP A 792 -41.36 35.59 -15.91
CA ASP A 792 -42.78 35.82 -15.59
C ASP A 792 -43.00 37.04 -14.69
N PHE A 793 -41.99 37.40 -13.88
CA PHE A 793 -42.03 38.57 -13.02
C PHE A 793 -41.60 39.86 -13.74
N ALA A 794 -41.04 39.75 -14.95
CA ALA A 794 -40.67 40.92 -15.75
C ALA A 794 -41.87 41.83 -15.96
N ALA A 795 -43.07 41.27 -16.16
CA ALA A 795 -44.29 42.03 -16.38
C ALA A 795 -44.53 43.06 -15.27
N ILE A 796 -44.20 42.76 -14.01
CA ILE A 796 -44.35 43.66 -12.85
C ILE A 796 -43.62 45.00 -13.07
N ILE A 797 -42.43 44.97 -13.71
CA ILE A 797 -41.61 46.15 -14.02
C ILE A 797 -42.37 47.13 -14.92
N LEU A 798 -43.18 46.63 -15.86
CA LEU A 798 -43.99 47.49 -16.74
C LEU A 798 -45.14 48.20 -16.01
N TYR A 799 -45.63 47.63 -14.91
CA TYR A 799 -46.82 48.11 -14.22
C TYR A 799 -46.53 49.17 -13.14
N GLN A 800 -45.27 49.35 -12.71
CA GLN A 800 -44.88 50.23 -11.60
C GLN A 800 -45.36 51.69 -11.76
N ASN A 801 -45.39 52.22 -12.98
CA ASN A 801 -45.66 53.64 -13.24
C ASN A 801 -47.09 53.95 -13.74
N ASN A 802 -48.03 53.00 -13.70
CA ASN A 802 -49.40 53.21 -14.22
C ASN A 802 -50.43 53.63 -13.15
N GLU A 803 -51.45 54.39 -13.56
CA GLU A 803 -52.64 54.65 -12.76
C GLU A 803 -53.51 53.39 -12.68
N TYR A 804 -53.69 52.86 -11.47
CA TYR A 804 -54.37 51.58 -11.23
C TYR A 804 -55.88 51.66 -11.48
N GLY A 805 -56.40 50.81 -12.39
CA GLY A 805 -57.83 50.76 -12.72
C GLY A 805 -58.20 50.03 -14.02
N SER A 806 -57.26 49.81 -14.95
CA SER A 806 -57.49 48.98 -16.14
C SER A 806 -57.10 47.51 -15.89
N LYS A 807 -57.86 46.56 -16.45
CA LYS A 807 -57.55 45.11 -16.32
C LYS A 807 -56.38 44.67 -17.22
N ARG A 808 -55.96 45.49 -18.19
CA ARG A 808 -54.96 45.20 -19.23
C ARG A 808 -54.29 46.49 -19.74
N ILE A 809 -53.09 46.39 -20.34
CA ILE A 809 -52.31 47.54 -20.85
C ILE A 809 -51.88 47.38 -22.31
N ILE A 810 -51.31 46.22 -22.67
CA ILE A 810 -51.07 45.80 -24.06
C ILE A 810 -51.98 44.59 -24.27
N ASP A 811 -52.79 44.60 -25.34
CA ASP A 811 -53.77 43.58 -25.72
C ASP A 811 -53.48 42.19 -25.12
N ASP A 812 -54.10 41.89 -23.97
CA ASP A 812 -54.11 40.59 -23.23
C ASP A 812 -53.28 40.40 -21.94
N ILE A 813 -52.36 41.27 -21.50
CA ILE A 813 -51.58 41.01 -20.26
C ILE A 813 -52.30 41.53 -18.99
N PRO A 814 -52.70 40.67 -18.04
CA PRO A 814 -53.33 41.08 -16.78
C PRO A 814 -52.31 41.74 -15.83
N VAL A 815 -52.76 42.75 -15.07
CA VAL A 815 -51.94 43.41 -14.04
C VAL A 815 -51.69 42.43 -12.88
N PRO A 816 -50.43 42.08 -12.54
CA PRO A 816 -50.13 41.27 -11.37
C PRO A 816 -50.42 42.04 -10.07
N ASP A 817 -50.99 41.37 -9.07
CA ASP A 817 -51.30 41.98 -7.77
C ASP A 817 -50.03 42.47 -7.05
N GLU A 818 -48.88 41.84 -7.30
CA GLU A 818 -47.59 42.25 -6.75
C GLU A 818 -47.08 43.59 -7.29
N ALA A 819 -47.56 44.06 -8.45
CA ALA A 819 -47.18 45.36 -9.00
C ALA A 819 -47.64 46.53 -8.13
N TYR A 820 -48.76 46.37 -7.42
CA TYR A 820 -49.24 47.35 -6.43
C TYR A 820 -48.23 47.56 -5.30
N LEU A 821 -47.54 46.49 -4.90
CA LEU A 821 -46.58 46.47 -3.79
C LEU A 821 -45.32 47.26 -4.17
N LEU A 822 -44.75 46.98 -5.35
CA LEU A 822 -43.58 47.68 -5.87
C LEU A 822 -43.84 49.17 -6.09
N SER A 823 -44.97 49.52 -6.71
CA SER A 823 -45.34 50.92 -6.95
C SER A 823 -45.57 51.69 -5.66
N MET A 824 -46.24 51.09 -4.68
CA MET A 824 -46.43 51.74 -3.38
C MET A 824 -45.09 51.96 -2.68
N ALA A 825 -44.20 50.95 -2.66
CA ALA A 825 -42.87 51.09 -2.09
C ALA A 825 -42.03 52.15 -2.82
N ALA A 826 -42.11 52.22 -4.15
CA ALA A 826 -41.42 53.21 -4.97
C ALA A 826 -41.91 54.64 -4.72
N ASP A 827 -43.23 54.86 -4.64
CA ASP A 827 -43.81 56.17 -4.32
C ASP A 827 -43.39 56.65 -2.92
N ILE A 828 -43.40 55.75 -1.93
CA ILE A 828 -42.96 56.06 -0.57
C ILE A 828 -41.47 56.41 -0.56
N ALA A 829 -40.65 55.61 -1.23
CA ALA A 829 -39.21 55.83 -1.31
C ALA A 829 -38.89 57.17 -1.98
N ASP A 830 -39.60 57.54 -3.04
CA ASP A 830 -39.44 58.82 -3.73
C ASP A 830 -39.71 60.01 -2.79
N VAL A 831 -40.80 59.94 -2.00
CA VAL A 831 -41.10 60.96 -0.99
C VAL A 831 -40.02 61.04 0.09
N ILE A 832 -39.51 59.89 0.57
CA ILE A 832 -38.47 59.83 1.61
C ILE A 832 -37.15 60.41 1.12
N VAL A 833 -36.73 60.08 -0.10
CA VAL A 833 -35.46 60.55 -0.68
C VAL A 833 -35.51 62.05 -1.00
N ASN A 834 -36.67 62.56 -1.46
CA ASN A 834 -36.82 63.94 -1.91
C ASN A 834 -37.33 64.94 -0.84
N SER A 835 -37.67 64.49 0.39
CA SER A 835 -38.26 65.34 1.43
C SER A 835 -37.37 65.62 2.64
N ARG A 836 -37.55 66.78 3.28
CA ARG A 836 -36.91 67.12 4.57
C ARG A 836 -37.59 66.37 5.72
N LYS A 837 -36.79 65.93 6.72
CA LYS A 837 -37.20 65.03 7.84
C LYS A 837 -38.49 65.41 8.61
N LYS A 838 -38.91 66.68 8.66
CA LYS A 838 -40.02 67.12 9.53
C LYS A 838 -41.44 66.89 8.99
N ASP A 839 -41.63 66.62 7.69
CA ASP A 839 -42.98 66.50 7.07
C ASP A 839 -43.21 65.20 6.26
N ILE A 840 -42.35 64.19 6.41
CA ILE A 840 -42.35 62.98 5.58
C ILE A 840 -43.70 62.23 5.67
N ASN A 841 -44.22 62.01 6.87
CA ASN A 841 -45.45 61.23 7.07
C ASN A 841 -46.67 61.86 6.40
N LYS A 842 -46.80 63.20 6.47
CA LYS A 842 -47.90 63.94 5.85
C LYS A 842 -47.84 63.82 4.33
N LYS A 843 -46.65 64.02 3.74
CA LYS A 843 -46.45 63.93 2.29
C LYS A 843 -46.68 62.53 1.73
N ILE A 844 -46.27 61.49 2.45
CA ILE A 844 -46.54 60.10 2.03
C ILE A 844 -48.06 59.85 2.02
N THR A 845 -48.78 60.31 3.06
CA THR A 845 -50.23 60.15 3.14
C THR A 845 -50.95 60.87 1.99
N GLU A 846 -50.52 62.09 1.66
CA GLU A 846 -51.02 62.84 0.50
C GLU A 846 -50.74 62.08 -0.82
N LYS A 847 -49.49 61.64 -1.05
CA LYS A 847 -49.08 60.93 -2.27
C LYS A 847 -49.81 59.61 -2.50
N ILE A 848 -50.11 58.87 -1.43
CA ILE A 848 -50.84 57.59 -1.50
C ILE A 848 -52.35 57.81 -1.60
N GLY A 849 -52.84 58.94 -1.09
CA GLY A 849 -54.22 59.39 -1.29
C GLY A 849 -54.55 59.71 -2.75
N GLU A 850 -53.57 60.23 -3.50
CA GLU A 850 -53.70 60.56 -4.94
C GLU A 850 -53.90 59.33 -5.85
N LYS A 851 -53.42 58.14 -5.44
CA LYS A 851 -53.49 56.90 -6.25
C LYS A 851 -54.53 55.90 -5.71
N SER A 852 -55.18 55.19 -6.64
CA SER A 852 -56.23 54.18 -6.36
C SER A 852 -55.67 52.81 -5.96
N TYR A 853 -54.83 52.75 -4.92
CA TYR A 853 -54.33 51.48 -4.37
C TYR A 853 -55.45 50.67 -3.69
N LYS A 854 -55.36 49.33 -3.75
CA LYS A 854 -56.32 48.43 -3.08
C LYS A 854 -56.37 48.69 -1.56
N PRO A 855 -57.55 48.59 -0.91
CA PRO A 855 -57.72 48.90 0.52
C PRO A 855 -56.82 48.08 1.45
N GLU A 856 -56.53 46.81 1.10
CA GLU A 856 -55.68 45.91 1.88
C GLU A 856 -54.23 46.41 2.02
N TYR A 857 -53.66 47.02 0.97
CA TYR A 857 -52.30 47.57 0.99
C TYR A 857 -52.24 48.88 1.80
N LYS A 858 -53.28 49.72 1.71
CA LYS A 858 -53.38 50.95 2.52
C LYS A 858 -53.43 50.63 4.01
N LYS A 859 -54.17 49.59 4.42
CA LYS A 859 -54.24 49.13 5.81
C LYS A 859 -52.90 48.61 6.34
N VAL A 860 -52.14 47.87 5.53
CA VAL A 860 -50.81 47.41 5.94
C VAL A 860 -49.85 48.57 6.13
N LEU A 861 -49.95 49.61 5.30
CA LEU A 861 -49.14 50.82 5.47
C LEU A 861 -49.44 51.54 6.80
N GLU A 862 -50.71 51.65 7.19
CA GLU A 862 -51.12 52.20 8.50
C GLU A 862 -50.45 51.45 9.66
N GLN A 863 -50.36 50.12 9.58
CA GLN A 863 -49.66 49.31 10.58
C GLN A 863 -48.15 49.59 10.62
N LEU A 864 -47.51 49.79 9.47
CA LEU A 864 -46.08 50.14 9.41
C LEU A 864 -45.80 51.54 9.99
N TYR A 865 -46.77 52.47 9.92
CA TYR A 865 -46.69 53.76 10.62
C TYR A 865 -46.70 53.58 12.14
N GLU A 866 -47.60 52.75 12.66
CA GLU A 866 -47.68 52.45 14.10
C GLU A 866 -46.40 51.80 14.64
N GLU A 867 -45.71 51.01 13.82
CA GLU A 867 -44.46 50.32 14.14
C GLU A 867 -43.20 51.18 14.00
N ASN A 868 -43.32 52.48 13.71
CA ASN A 868 -42.19 53.41 13.54
C ASN A 868 -41.17 52.99 12.45
N VAL A 869 -41.57 52.17 11.46
CA VAL A 869 -40.67 51.66 10.40
C VAL A 869 -40.04 52.81 9.59
N LEU A 870 -40.80 53.89 9.35
CA LEU A 870 -40.31 55.07 8.64
C LEU A 870 -39.21 55.82 9.42
N ASN A 871 -39.25 55.83 10.75
CA ASN A 871 -38.20 56.44 11.55
C ASN A 871 -36.89 55.67 11.39
N HIS A 872 -36.92 54.33 11.44
CA HIS A 872 -35.76 53.47 11.17
C HIS A 872 -35.17 53.69 9.77
N ILE A 873 -36.00 54.01 8.77
CA ILE A 873 -35.54 54.36 7.43
C ILE A 873 -34.82 55.72 7.44
N THR A 874 -35.33 56.72 8.15
CA THR A 874 -34.73 58.06 8.20
C THR A 874 -33.47 58.16 9.06
N THR A 875 -33.22 57.19 9.94
CA THR A 875 -32.00 57.05 10.77
C THR A 875 -30.96 56.10 10.16
N ASP A 876 -31.24 55.50 9.01
CA ASP A 876 -30.39 54.50 8.32
C ASP A 876 -30.09 53.21 9.11
N GLU A 877 -30.77 53.00 10.25
CA GLU A 877 -30.62 51.80 11.09
C GLU A 877 -31.12 50.51 10.40
N TYR A 878 -31.96 50.65 9.37
CA TYR A 878 -32.55 49.54 8.63
C TYR A 878 -31.55 48.73 7.78
N LYS A 879 -30.37 49.28 7.44
CA LYS A 879 -29.43 48.68 6.48
C LYS A 879 -28.89 47.33 6.93
N ALA A 880 -28.59 47.17 8.22
CA ALA A 880 -28.11 45.91 8.77
C ALA A 880 -29.18 44.80 8.72
N GLU A 881 -30.44 45.16 9.04
CA GLU A 881 -31.57 44.25 8.95
C GLU A 881 -31.84 43.84 7.49
N LEU A 882 -31.79 44.81 6.57
CA LEU A 882 -31.95 44.60 5.13
C LEU A 882 -30.95 43.57 4.59
N LEU A 883 -29.65 43.78 4.83
CA LEU A 883 -28.60 42.89 4.35
C LEU A 883 -28.71 41.48 4.96
N SER A 884 -29.10 41.37 6.24
CA SER A 884 -29.34 40.07 6.87
C SER A 884 -30.49 39.32 6.23
N TYR A 885 -31.54 40.01 5.79
CA TYR A 885 -32.68 39.38 5.13
C TYR A 885 -32.31 38.93 3.72
N ILE A 886 -31.66 39.80 2.93
CA ILE A 886 -31.21 39.48 1.57
C ILE A 886 -30.26 38.27 1.59
N GLY A 887 -29.32 38.23 2.54
CA GLY A 887 -28.38 37.11 2.69
C GLY A 887 -29.01 35.77 3.12
N ALA A 888 -30.27 35.77 3.55
CA ALA A 888 -31.00 34.54 3.86
C ALA A 888 -31.63 33.89 2.61
N ILE A 889 -31.80 34.65 1.51
CA ILE A 889 -32.37 34.15 0.26
C ILE A 889 -31.33 33.25 -0.44
N LYS A 890 -31.71 31.99 -0.70
CA LYS A 890 -30.85 31.02 -1.38
C LYS A 890 -31.13 31.03 -2.87
N LEU A 891 -30.07 31.11 -3.68
CA LEU A 891 -30.14 31.04 -5.13
C LEU A 891 -29.21 29.94 -5.66
N SER A 892 -29.60 29.34 -6.77
CA SER A 892 -28.74 28.46 -7.55
C SER A 892 -27.65 29.26 -8.27
N LYS A 893 -26.58 28.56 -8.64
CA LYS A 893 -25.45 29.14 -9.38
C LYS A 893 -25.88 29.74 -10.73
N ALA A 894 -26.80 29.07 -11.43
CA ALA A 894 -27.32 29.52 -12.71
C ALA A 894 -28.09 30.83 -12.54
N GLU A 895 -28.93 30.93 -11.49
CA GLU A 895 -29.68 32.15 -11.18
C GLU A 895 -28.75 33.32 -10.88
N ILE A 896 -27.75 33.12 -10.01
CA ILE A 896 -26.77 34.16 -9.66
C ILE A 896 -26.04 34.68 -10.91
N MET A 897 -25.53 33.79 -11.76
CA MET A 897 -24.83 34.19 -12.98
C MET A 897 -25.75 34.92 -13.96
N SER A 898 -27.00 34.48 -14.08
CA SER A 898 -28.00 35.14 -14.93
C SER A 898 -28.30 36.56 -14.45
N LEU A 899 -28.50 36.73 -13.14
CA LEU A 899 -28.69 38.04 -12.51
C LEU A 899 -27.45 38.93 -12.64
N LEU A 900 -26.25 38.38 -12.47
CA LEU A 900 -24.99 39.10 -12.68
C LEU A 900 -24.87 39.61 -14.13
N ARG A 901 -25.23 38.79 -15.12
CA ARG A 901 -25.30 39.20 -16.53
C ARG A 901 -26.32 40.31 -16.74
N THR A 902 -27.52 40.21 -16.15
CA THR A 902 -28.53 41.27 -16.25
C THR A 902 -27.98 42.61 -15.76
N LEU A 903 -27.27 42.62 -14.62
CA LEU A 903 -26.64 43.81 -14.06
C LEU A 903 -25.57 44.38 -15.00
N VAL A 904 -24.62 43.54 -15.43
CA VAL A 904 -23.48 43.96 -16.25
C VAL A 904 -23.95 44.42 -17.63
N TYR A 905 -24.90 43.71 -18.26
CA TYR A 905 -25.43 44.12 -19.55
C TYR A 905 -26.10 45.49 -19.47
N ALA A 906 -26.90 45.77 -18.44
CA ALA A 906 -27.48 47.09 -18.21
C ALA A 906 -26.42 48.21 -18.21
N VAL A 907 -25.25 47.96 -17.61
CA VAL A 907 -24.12 48.89 -17.63
C VAL A 907 -23.53 49.04 -19.03
N THR A 908 -23.24 47.94 -19.73
CA THR A 908 -22.58 47.99 -21.05
C THR A 908 -23.44 48.61 -22.14
N PHE A 909 -24.77 48.52 -22.05
CA PHE A 909 -25.67 49.13 -23.03
C PHE A 909 -25.62 50.67 -23.06
N ARG A 910 -24.98 51.32 -22.07
CA ARG A 910 -24.63 52.76 -22.14
C ARG A 910 -23.73 53.10 -23.32
N SER A 911 -22.98 52.13 -23.84
CA SER A 911 -22.08 52.32 -24.97
C SER A 911 -22.38 51.28 -26.06
N PRO A 912 -23.07 51.67 -27.16
CA PRO A 912 -23.42 50.75 -28.25
C PRO A 912 -22.22 50.04 -28.88
N ASN A 913 -21.04 50.67 -28.84
CA ASN A 913 -19.80 50.13 -29.41
C ASN A 913 -19.16 49.01 -28.56
N ASN A 914 -19.56 48.86 -27.29
CA ASN A 914 -18.93 47.93 -26.34
C ASN A 914 -19.91 46.89 -25.78
N PHE A 915 -21.14 46.80 -26.32
CA PHE A 915 -22.13 45.86 -25.82
C PHE A 915 -21.72 44.39 -26.05
N SER A 916 -21.09 44.09 -27.19
CA SER A 916 -20.56 42.75 -27.45
C SER A 916 -19.38 42.41 -26.55
N HIS A 917 -18.61 43.40 -26.08
CA HIS A 917 -17.40 43.23 -25.28
C HIS A 917 -17.58 42.32 -24.06
N ALA A 918 -18.55 42.60 -23.18
CA ALA A 918 -18.74 41.79 -21.97
C ALA A 918 -19.11 40.33 -22.26
N ARG A 919 -19.94 40.12 -23.29
CA ARG A 919 -20.32 38.77 -23.73
C ARG A 919 -19.15 38.04 -24.37
N THR A 920 -18.36 38.75 -25.18
CA THR A 920 -17.17 38.21 -25.82
C THR A 920 -16.09 37.87 -24.78
N MET A 921 -15.88 38.73 -23.78
CA MET A 921 -14.99 38.46 -22.63
C MET A 921 -15.41 37.21 -21.86
N GLU A 922 -16.70 37.05 -21.56
CA GLU A 922 -17.20 35.86 -20.86
C GLU A 922 -16.90 34.58 -21.67
N ILE A 923 -17.17 34.59 -22.97
CA ILE A 923 -16.92 33.45 -23.87
C ILE A 923 -15.41 33.15 -23.98
N ILE A 924 -14.57 34.18 -24.07
CA ILE A 924 -13.12 34.00 -24.17
C ILE A 924 -12.55 33.48 -22.85
N ALA A 925 -12.99 34.00 -21.71
CA ALA A 925 -12.59 33.50 -20.40
C ALA A 925 -12.93 32.02 -20.23
N ASP A 926 -14.11 31.60 -20.72
CA ASP A 926 -14.51 30.20 -20.78
C ASP A 926 -13.60 29.34 -21.66
N LEU A 927 -13.28 29.83 -22.85
CA LEU A 927 -12.41 29.14 -23.79
C LEU A 927 -10.99 29.00 -23.22
N LEU A 928 -10.41 30.09 -22.70
CA LEU A 928 -9.08 30.08 -22.07
C LEU A 928 -9.04 29.11 -20.90
N GLY A 929 -10.09 29.09 -20.09
CA GLY A 929 -10.29 28.14 -19.01
C GLY A 929 -10.26 26.67 -19.44
N GLN A 930 -10.96 26.36 -20.54
CA GLN A 930 -10.99 25.01 -21.11
C GLN A 930 -9.62 24.60 -21.68
N ILE A 931 -8.95 25.50 -22.40
CA ILE A 931 -7.63 25.26 -23.00
C ILE A 931 -6.58 25.04 -21.90
N THR A 932 -6.65 25.82 -20.82
CA THR A 932 -5.69 25.76 -19.71
C THR A 932 -6.05 24.76 -18.61
N LYS A 933 -7.16 24.02 -18.74
CA LYS A 933 -7.63 22.98 -17.81
C LYS A 933 -7.74 23.44 -16.35
N GLN A 934 -8.20 24.67 -16.16
CA GLN A 934 -8.31 25.26 -14.83
C GLN A 934 -9.33 24.54 -13.96
N ASN A 935 -9.11 24.58 -12.65
CA ASN A 935 -10.06 23.99 -11.71
C ASN A 935 -11.40 24.76 -11.75
N TRP A 936 -12.49 24.06 -11.40
CA TRP A 936 -13.85 24.62 -11.47
C TRP A 936 -14.05 25.87 -10.59
N ASN A 937 -13.44 25.92 -9.41
CA ASN A 937 -13.59 27.08 -8.50
C ASN A 937 -12.91 28.33 -9.10
N THR A 938 -11.70 28.17 -9.65
CA THR A 938 -10.98 29.23 -10.36
C THR A 938 -11.82 29.71 -11.54
N MET A 939 -12.39 28.79 -12.31
CA MET A 939 -13.25 29.14 -13.44
C MET A 939 -14.50 29.91 -13.08
N GLU A 940 -15.17 29.57 -11.98
CA GLU A 940 -16.32 30.34 -11.50
C GLU A 940 -15.93 31.78 -11.14
N LYS A 941 -14.82 31.95 -10.40
CA LYS A 941 -14.35 33.29 -10.04
C LYS A 941 -13.89 34.08 -11.26
N VAL A 942 -13.19 33.45 -12.21
CA VAL A 942 -12.73 34.10 -13.45
C VAL A 942 -13.90 34.52 -14.33
N ARG A 943 -14.94 33.70 -14.50
CA ARG A 943 -16.17 34.08 -15.24
C ARG A 943 -16.85 35.30 -14.62
N ALA A 944 -17.05 35.24 -13.30
CA ALA A 944 -17.68 36.34 -12.59
C ALA A 944 -16.82 37.61 -12.67
N ALA A 945 -15.50 37.50 -12.52
CA ALA A 945 -14.56 38.60 -12.66
C ALA A 945 -14.56 39.19 -14.09
N ALA A 946 -14.60 38.35 -15.14
CA ALA A 946 -14.68 38.81 -16.53
C ALA A 946 -15.95 39.63 -16.80
N LEU A 947 -17.09 39.24 -16.23
CA LEU A 947 -18.32 40.05 -16.28
C LEU A 947 -18.18 41.34 -15.45
N LEU A 948 -17.76 41.23 -14.19
CA LEU A 948 -17.65 42.35 -13.25
C LEU A 948 -16.64 43.41 -13.69
N TYR A 949 -15.63 43.04 -14.49
CA TYR A 949 -14.68 43.95 -15.11
C TYR A 949 -15.38 45.12 -15.84
N ASN A 950 -16.49 44.81 -16.51
CA ASN A 950 -17.26 45.77 -17.30
C ASN A 950 -18.04 46.78 -16.46
N ILE A 951 -18.20 46.57 -15.15
CA ILE A 951 -18.76 47.60 -14.25
C ILE A 951 -17.87 48.85 -14.23
N GLY A 952 -16.57 48.71 -14.55
CA GLY A 952 -15.64 49.84 -14.65
C GLY A 952 -16.13 50.93 -15.61
N MET A 953 -16.96 50.55 -16.59
CA MET A 953 -17.58 51.49 -17.52
C MET A 953 -18.38 52.61 -16.84
N LEU A 954 -18.93 52.39 -15.63
CA LEU A 954 -19.65 53.43 -14.90
C LEU A 954 -18.80 54.63 -14.48
N THR A 955 -17.47 54.48 -14.48
CA THR A 955 -16.54 55.53 -14.00
C THR A 955 -16.05 56.49 -15.08
N PHE A 956 -16.45 56.29 -16.34
CA PHE A 956 -16.08 57.16 -17.46
C PHE A 956 -17.18 58.18 -17.79
N ASN A 957 -16.77 59.29 -18.42
CA ASN A 957 -17.68 60.32 -18.93
C ASN A 957 -18.08 60.00 -20.39
N GLU A 958 -19.23 60.50 -20.87
CA GLU A 958 -19.75 60.26 -22.24
C GLU A 958 -18.72 60.57 -23.34
N GLU A 959 -17.98 61.68 -23.25
CA GLU A 959 -16.94 62.05 -24.22
C GLU A 959 -15.79 61.03 -24.33
N SER A 960 -15.56 60.22 -23.28
CA SER A 960 -14.56 59.15 -23.30
C SER A 960 -15.03 57.94 -24.11
N PHE A 961 -16.34 57.74 -24.25
CA PHE A 961 -16.96 56.64 -25.00
C PHE A 961 -17.15 56.96 -26.48
N GLU A 962 -17.34 58.23 -26.84
CA GLU A 962 -17.54 58.66 -28.24
C GLU A 962 -16.24 58.71 -29.05
N LYS A 963 -15.07 58.65 -28.40
CA LYS A 963 -13.77 58.57 -29.08
C LYS A 963 -13.49 57.13 -29.56
N THR A 964 -13.05 57.00 -30.81
CA THR A 964 -12.48 55.75 -31.34
C THR A 964 -11.13 55.48 -30.67
N ASN A 965 -11.16 54.86 -29.50
CA ASN A 965 -9.95 54.42 -28.78
C ASN A 965 -9.41 53.15 -29.44
N SER A 966 -8.09 53.02 -29.54
CA SER A 966 -7.45 51.75 -29.91
C SER A 966 -7.73 50.66 -28.86
N PRO A 967 -7.61 49.36 -29.17
CA PRO A 967 -7.87 48.28 -28.21
C PRO A 967 -7.00 48.39 -26.96
N LEU A 968 -5.75 48.81 -27.14
CA LEU A 968 -4.80 49.01 -26.04
C LEU A 968 -5.16 50.23 -25.17
N GLU A 969 -5.66 51.31 -25.76
CA GLU A 969 -6.14 52.48 -25.00
C GLU A 969 -7.42 52.15 -24.22
N LEU A 970 -8.34 51.39 -24.82
CA LEU A 970 -9.55 50.92 -24.14
C LEU A 970 -9.22 50.00 -22.96
N HIS A 971 -8.30 49.04 -23.16
CA HIS A 971 -7.79 48.17 -22.11
C HIS A 971 -7.21 48.96 -20.92
N LYS A 972 -6.37 49.97 -21.21
CA LYS A 972 -5.75 50.81 -20.17
C LYS A 972 -6.79 51.64 -19.39
N LEU A 973 -7.75 52.22 -20.09
CA LEU A 973 -8.85 52.98 -19.47
C LEU A 973 -9.68 52.07 -18.55
N LEU A 974 -10.09 50.90 -19.02
CA LEU A 974 -10.87 49.93 -18.22
C LEU A 974 -10.08 49.43 -17.01
N THR A 975 -8.80 49.16 -17.18
CA THR A 975 -7.92 48.77 -16.07
C THR A 975 -7.83 49.86 -14.99
N GLU A 976 -7.73 51.14 -15.38
CA GLU A 976 -7.78 52.27 -14.43
C GLU A 976 -9.14 52.42 -13.76
N ALA A 977 -10.24 52.17 -14.48
CA ALA A 977 -11.58 52.17 -13.93
C ALA A 977 -11.79 51.05 -12.90
N VAL A 978 -11.25 49.85 -13.16
CA VAL A 978 -11.30 48.71 -12.24
C VAL A 978 -10.65 49.06 -10.90
N LYS A 979 -9.56 49.84 -10.89
CA LYS A 979 -8.97 50.35 -9.63
C LYS A 979 -9.97 51.16 -8.80
N LYS A 980 -10.82 51.98 -9.45
CA LYS A 980 -11.81 52.81 -8.76
C LYS A 980 -12.98 51.98 -8.20
N ILE A 981 -13.44 50.98 -8.94
CA ILE A 981 -14.54 50.10 -8.51
C ILE A 981 -14.10 48.96 -7.58
N SER A 982 -12.79 48.72 -7.42
CA SER A 982 -12.26 47.69 -6.49
C SER A 982 -12.77 47.87 -5.05
N ILE A 983 -13.05 49.11 -4.62
CA ILE A 983 -13.69 49.42 -3.34
C ILE A 983 -15.06 48.73 -3.20
N ILE A 984 -15.84 48.66 -4.29
CA ILE A 984 -17.15 48.00 -4.31
C ILE A 984 -16.99 46.51 -4.06
N PHE A 985 -16.03 45.87 -4.71
CA PHE A 985 -15.78 44.43 -4.54
C PHE A 985 -15.27 44.11 -3.14
N LYS A 986 -14.46 45.00 -2.56
CA LYS A 986 -14.04 44.90 -1.17
C LYS A 986 -15.20 44.98 -0.19
N GLU A 987 -16.11 45.94 -0.35
CA GLU A 987 -17.32 46.06 0.47
C GLU A 987 -18.28 44.88 0.28
N ALA A 988 -18.32 44.30 -0.93
CA ALA A 988 -19.08 43.09 -1.22
C ALA A 988 -18.38 41.80 -0.75
N GLU A 989 -17.25 41.88 -0.03
CA GLU A 989 -16.50 40.72 0.47
C GLU A 989 -16.05 39.75 -0.66
N LEU A 990 -15.84 40.26 -1.88
CA LEU A 990 -15.40 39.48 -3.05
C LEU A 990 -13.87 39.38 -3.13
N VAL A 991 -13.26 38.79 -2.10
CA VAL A 991 -11.81 38.81 -1.87
C VAL A 991 -11.02 38.22 -3.04
N ASP A 992 -11.40 37.04 -3.55
CA ASP A 992 -10.67 36.40 -4.67
C ASP A 992 -10.73 37.22 -5.98
N ILE A 993 -11.88 37.84 -6.27
CA ILE A 993 -12.08 38.66 -7.48
C ILE A 993 -11.28 39.97 -7.36
N MET A 994 -11.32 40.60 -6.19
CA MET A 994 -10.49 41.77 -5.88
C MET A 994 -9.01 41.45 -6.10
N SER A 995 -8.54 40.31 -5.60
CA SER A 995 -7.13 39.92 -5.76
C SER A 995 -6.75 39.55 -7.19
N MET A 996 -7.66 39.00 -8.00
CA MET A 996 -7.43 38.86 -9.44
C MET A 996 -7.24 40.23 -10.10
N PHE A 997 -8.06 41.21 -9.75
CA PHE A 997 -7.92 42.57 -10.27
C PHE A 997 -6.66 43.28 -9.75
N ASP A 998 -6.31 43.10 -8.48
CA ASP A 998 -5.05 43.60 -7.90
C ASP A 998 -3.83 42.99 -8.62
N ALA A 999 -3.88 41.69 -8.92
CA ALA A 999 -2.86 41.00 -9.71
C ALA A 999 -2.79 41.53 -11.16
N MET A 1000 -3.93 41.82 -11.81
CA MET A 1000 -3.97 42.43 -13.15
C MET A 1000 -3.27 43.79 -13.19
N ILE A 1001 -3.34 44.57 -12.11
CA ILE A 1001 -2.72 45.90 -12.01
C ILE A 1001 -1.29 45.87 -11.44
N GLY A 1002 -0.73 44.68 -11.17
CA GLY A 1002 0.63 44.49 -10.68
C GLY A 1002 0.83 44.75 -9.17
N ALA A 1003 -0.24 44.68 -8.37
CA ALA A 1003 -0.14 44.79 -6.91
C ALA A 1003 0.26 43.44 -6.27
N GLU A 1004 0.91 43.49 -5.10
CA GLU A 1004 1.26 42.29 -4.33
C GLU A 1004 0.01 41.61 -3.77
N ILE A 1005 -0.11 40.30 -3.99
CA ILE A 1005 -1.17 39.48 -3.42
C ILE A 1005 -0.72 39.02 -2.03
N LEU A 1006 -1.40 39.51 -0.98
CA LEU A 1006 -1.19 39.04 0.39
C LEU A 1006 -1.80 37.63 0.54
N SER A 1007 -1.20 36.73 1.31
CA SER A 1007 -1.62 35.31 1.38
C SER A 1007 -2.91 35.07 2.17
N ASP A 1008 -3.40 36.05 2.90
CA ASP A 1008 -4.38 35.81 3.96
C ASP A 1008 -5.81 36.11 3.49
N ASN A 1009 -6.70 35.12 3.69
CA ASN A 1009 -8.15 35.14 3.40
C ASN A 1009 -8.61 34.80 1.95
N HIS A 1010 -7.76 34.20 1.12
CA HIS A 1010 -8.16 33.71 -0.21
C HIS A 1010 -8.71 32.29 -0.19
N MET A 1011 -9.72 32.03 -1.04
CA MET A 1011 -10.22 30.69 -1.31
C MET A 1011 -9.49 30.03 -2.49
N LEU A 1012 -8.95 30.86 -3.39
CA LEU A 1012 -8.09 30.41 -4.47
C LEU A 1012 -6.62 30.48 -4.06
N MET A 1013 -5.79 29.62 -4.66
CA MET A 1013 -4.36 29.70 -4.48
C MET A 1013 -3.82 30.95 -5.17
N VAL A 1014 -2.70 31.51 -4.67
CA VAL A 1014 -2.07 32.69 -5.29
C VAL A 1014 -1.79 32.48 -6.78
N LYS A 1015 -1.37 31.26 -7.17
CA LYS A 1015 -1.17 30.92 -8.59
C LYS A 1015 -2.46 30.92 -9.42
N ASP A 1016 -3.58 30.48 -8.83
CA ASP A 1016 -4.89 30.47 -9.49
C ASP A 1016 -5.40 31.89 -9.67
N ILE A 1017 -5.12 32.77 -8.69
CA ILE A 1017 -5.42 34.20 -8.76
C ILE A 1017 -4.62 34.86 -9.89
N ILE A 1018 -3.31 34.59 -9.97
CA ILE A 1018 -2.44 35.13 -11.03
C ILE A 1018 -2.86 34.59 -12.41
N SER A 1019 -3.11 33.28 -12.51
CA SER A 1019 -3.60 32.67 -13.75
C SER A 1019 -4.95 33.26 -14.17
N GLY A 1020 -5.86 33.42 -13.21
CA GLY A 1020 -7.14 34.11 -13.35
C GLY A 1020 -7.01 35.52 -13.89
N ALA A 1021 -6.15 36.32 -13.26
CA ALA A 1021 -5.84 37.68 -13.68
C ALA A 1021 -5.35 37.75 -15.13
N ASN A 1022 -4.43 36.87 -15.51
CA ASN A 1022 -3.91 36.78 -16.87
C ASN A 1022 -5.00 36.38 -17.88
N MET A 1023 -5.90 35.46 -17.52
CA MET A 1023 -7.03 35.09 -18.38
C MET A 1023 -8.00 36.26 -18.60
N ILE A 1024 -8.31 37.03 -17.56
CA ILE A 1024 -9.17 38.22 -17.68
C ILE A 1024 -8.49 39.30 -18.55
N LYS A 1025 -7.19 39.56 -18.33
CA LYS A 1025 -6.40 40.52 -19.13
C LYS A 1025 -6.38 40.13 -20.61
N LEU A 1026 -6.16 38.86 -20.92
CA LEU A 1026 -6.21 38.34 -22.29
C LEU A 1026 -7.62 38.42 -22.89
N ALA A 1027 -8.66 38.08 -22.12
CA ALA A 1027 -10.04 38.14 -22.56
C ALA A 1027 -10.47 39.57 -22.93
N ASP A 1028 -10.06 40.57 -22.15
CA ASP A 1028 -10.33 41.99 -22.42
C ASP A 1028 -9.68 42.47 -23.72
N ILE A 1029 -8.38 42.19 -23.91
CA ILE A 1029 -7.66 42.61 -25.11
C ILE A 1029 -8.22 41.92 -26.36
N LEU A 1030 -8.51 40.61 -26.28
CA LEU A 1030 -9.10 39.86 -27.38
C LEU A 1030 -10.52 40.33 -27.71
N ALA A 1031 -11.36 40.59 -26.70
CA ALA A 1031 -12.70 41.13 -26.92
C ALA A 1031 -12.63 42.51 -27.60
N SER A 1032 -11.72 43.38 -27.17
CA SER A 1032 -11.48 44.70 -27.79
C SER A 1032 -11.05 44.58 -29.26
N LEU A 1033 -10.15 43.64 -29.57
CA LEU A 1033 -9.68 43.38 -30.94
C LEU A 1033 -10.80 42.83 -31.83
N MET A 1034 -11.65 41.96 -31.29
CA MET A 1034 -12.79 41.38 -32.01
C MET A 1034 -13.88 42.41 -32.29
N ASP A 1035 -14.17 43.30 -31.34
CA ASP A 1035 -15.21 44.33 -31.47
C ASP A 1035 -14.83 45.38 -32.53
N GLN A 1036 -13.57 45.84 -32.57
CA GLN A 1036 -13.11 46.77 -33.61
C GLN A 1036 -13.14 46.17 -35.02
N LYS A 1037 -12.72 44.90 -35.16
CA LYS A 1037 -12.56 44.26 -36.47
C LYS A 1037 -13.81 43.55 -36.98
N CYS A 1038 -14.87 43.42 -36.18
CA CYS A 1038 -16.19 43.02 -36.69
C CYS A 1038 -16.81 44.05 -37.65
N GLN A 1039 -16.26 45.26 -37.76
CA GLN A 1039 -16.62 46.21 -38.82
C GLN A 1039 -15.99 45.82 -40.18
N ASP A 1040 -14.93 45.00 -40.19
CA ASP A 1040 -14.27 44.41 -41.36
C ASP A 1040 -14.51 42.88 -41.39
N TYR A 1041 -15.51 42.44 -42.15
CA TYR A 1041 -15.98 41.05 -42.23
C TYR A 1041 -14.94 39.98 -42.67
N ASP A 1042 -13.68 40.36 -42.94
CA ASP A 1042 -12.63 39.51 -43.53
C ASP A 1042 -11.43 39.24 -42.61
N THR A 1043 -11.52 39.61 -41.32
CA THR A 1043 -10.40 39.41 -40.38
C THR A 1043 -10.32 37.97 -39.87
N SER A 1044 -9.27 37.22 -40.25
CA SER A 1044 -8.97 35.87 -39.72
C SER A 1044 -8.51 35.91 -38.25
N CYS A 1045 -8.81 34.86 -37.48
CA CYS A 1045 -8.33 34.68 -36.10
C CYS A 1045 -6.80 34.77 -36.00
N ARG A 1046 -6.10 34.41 -37.08
CA ARG A 1046 -4.65 34.54 -37.21
C ARG A 1046 -4.16 35.98 -37.17
N ASN A 1047 -4.89 36.91 -37.78
CA ASN A 1047 -4.52 38.34 -37.78
C ASN A 1047 -4.69 38.96 -36.39
N ILE A 1048 -5.72 38.53 -35.64
CA ILE A 1048 -5.96 38.94 -34.25
C ILE A 1048 -4.84 38.43 -33.33
N LEU A 1049 -4.38 37.19 -33.53
CA LEU A 1049 -3.27 36.63 -32.75
C LEU A 1049 -1.92 37.31 -33.01
N VAL A 1050 -1.61 37.67 -34.25
CA VAL A 1050 -0.36 38.38 -34.58
C VAL A 1050 -0.31 39.71 -33.83
N GLU A 1051 -1.43 40.43 -33.80
CA GLU A 1051 -1.54 41.70 -33.09
C GLU A 1051 -1.49 41.52 -31.57
N LEU A 1052 -2.16 40.48 -31.04
CA LEU A 1052 -2.06 40.10 -29.63
C LEU A 1052 -0.62 39.78 -29.23
N ARG A 1053 0.16 39.12 -30.10
CA ARG A 1053 1.57 38.79 -29.84
C ARG A 1053 2.42 40.07 -29.75
N GLU A 1054 2.16 41.07 -30.58
CA GLU A 1054 2.85 42.36 -30.47
C GLU A 1054 2.47 43.09 -29.18
N ILE A 1055 1.20 43.08 -28.78
CA ILE A 1055 0.76 43.66 -27.50
C ILE A 1055 1.38 42.89 -26.32
N SER A 1056 1.49 41.56 -26.40
CA SER A 1056 2.03 40.71 -25.34
C SER A 1056 3.48 41.03 -24.98
N LYS A 1057 4.30 41.43 -25.96
CA LYS A 1057 5.69 41.85 -25.75
C LYS A 1057 5.80 43.12 -24.91
N THR A 1058 4.76 43.96 -24.90
CA THR A 1058 4.75 45.25 -24.20
C THR A 1058 4.10 45.21 -22.82
N GLU A 1059 3.25 44.20 -22.57
CA GLU A 1059 2.36 44.13 -21.39
C GLU A 1059 2.63 42.88 -20.51
N ASP A 1060 3.76 42.20 -20.71
CA ASP A 1060 4.19 40.96 -20.03
C ASP A 1060 3.05 39.93 -19.88
N LEU A 1061 2.27 39.76 -20.96
CA LEU A 1061 1.17 38.79 -20.97
C LEU A 1061 1.70 37.36 -20.97
N TYR A 1062 0.91 36.43 -20.42
CA TYR A 1062 1.29 35.03 -20.30
C TYR A 1062 1.39 34.33 -21.66
N LEU A 1063 2.60 34.36 -22.24
CA LEU A 1063 2.92 33.86 -23.58
C LEU A 1063 2.51 32.40 -23.84
N PRO A 1064 2.64 31.46 -22.88
CA PRO A 1064 2.23 30.07 -23.11
C PRO A 1064 0.72 29.92 -23.41
N MET A 1065 -0.14 30.78 -22.84
CA MET A 1065 -1.57 30.75 -23.17
C MET A 1065 -1.85 31.22 -24.60
N ILE A 1066 -1.08 32.19 -25.09
CA ILE A 1066 -1.19 32.69 -26.47
C ILE A 1066 -0.72 31.61 -27.45
N GLU A 1067 0.38 30.93 -27.15
CA GLU A 1067 0.92 29.83 -27.96
C GLU A 1067 -0.03 28.64 -28.02
N LEU A 1068 -0.61 28.24 -26.87
CA LEU A 1068 -1.66 27.21 -26.85
C LEU A 1068 -2.87 27.63 -27.70
N THR A 1069 -3.30 28.89 -27.62
CA THR A 1069 -4.43 29.38 -28.43
C THR A 1069 -4.13 29.34 -29.94
N GLU A 1070 -2.87 29.55 -30.33
CA GLU A 1070 -2.37 29.43 -31.71
C GLU A 1070 -2.50 28.00 -32.25
N GLU A 1071 -2.22 26.98 -31.43
CA GLU A 1071 -2.36 25.57 -31.81
C GLU A 1071 -3.83 25.16 -32.09
N TYR A 1072 -4.80 25.78 -31.42
CA TYR A 1072 -6.23 25.42 -31.53
C TYR A 1072 -7.01 26.21 -32.61
N ILE A 1073 -6.41 27.21 -33.26
CA ILE A 1073 -7.13 28.12 -34.15
C ILE A 1073 -7.65 27.48 -35.43
N GLU A 1074 -7.00 26.44 -35.94
CA GLU A 1074 -7.49 25.74 -37.14
C GLU A 1074 -8.85 25.05 -36.89
N ASP A 1075 -9.06 24.48 -35.70
CA ASP A 1075 -10.34 23.87 -35.30
C ASP A 1075 -11.40 24.94 -35.01
N ILE A 1076 -11.00 26.07 -34.40
CA ILE A 1076 -11.90 27.19 -34.14
C ILE A 1076 -12.39 27.84 -35.45
N GLU A 1077 -11.48 28.13 -36.39
CA GLU A 1077 -11.85 28.72 -37.69
C GLU A 1077 -12.76 27.77 -38.49
N ALA A 1078 -12.54 26.45 -38.43
CA ALA A 1078 -13.41 25.46 -39.05
C ALA A 1078 -14.83 25.46 -38.43
N ARG A 1079 -14.93 25.52 -37.10
CA ARG A 1079 -16.21 25.59 -36.38
C ARG A 1079 -16.95 26.91 -36.58
N VAL A 1080 -16.24 28.03 -36.66
CA VAL A 1080 -16.80 29.36 -36.94
C VAL A 1080 -17.35 29.41 -38.36
N LYS A 1081 -16.61 28.92 -39.37
CA LYS A 1081 -17.13 28.80 -40.76
C LYS A 1081 -18.39 27.94 -40.83
N SER A 1082 -18.41 26.81 -40.12
CA SER A 1082 -19.58 25.91 -40.04
C SER A 1082 -20.78 26.60 -39.38
N SER A 1083 -20.56 27.32 -38.28
CA SER A 1083 -21.59 28.07 -37.56
C SER A 1083 -22.13 29.25 -38.38
N GLN A 1084 -21.27 29.99 -39.07
CA GLN A 1084 -21.66 31.05 -39.99
C GLN A 1084 -22.50 30.52 -41.16
N ALA A 1085 -22.16 29.35 -41.71
CA ALA A 1085 -22.98 28.69 -42.74
C ALA A 1085 -24.36 28.30 -42.20
N SER A 1086 -24.43 27.80 -40.96
CA SER A 1086 -25.69 27.47 -40.27
C SER A 1086 -26.55 28.70 -39.98
N ILE A 1087 -25.95 29.80 -39.51
CA ILE A 1087 -26.62 31.07 -39.25
C ILE A 1087 -27.11 31.70 -40.56
N ARG A 1088 -26.30 31.72 -41.63
CA ARG A 1088 -26.74 32.18 -42.96
C ARG A 1088 -27.93 31.37 -43.48
N LYS A 1089 -27.94 30.05 -43.24
CA LYS A 1089 -29.06 29.17 -43.60
C LYS A 1089 -30.32 29.49 -42.79
N ARG A 1090 -30.19 29.75 -41.48
CA ARG A 1090 -31.31 30.19 -40.63
C ARG A 1090 -31.81 31.58 -41.00
N TYR A 1091 -30.92 32.52 -41.27
CA TYR A 1091 -31.24 33.87 -41.71
C TYR A 1091 -31.96 33.88 -43.06
N HIS A 1092 -31.47 33.10 -44.04
CA HIS A 1092 -32.17 32.91 -45.32
C HIS A 1092 -33.55 32.28 -45.14
N ASN A 1093 -33.71 31.31 -44.23
CA ASN A 1093 -35.02 30.74 -43.93
C ASN A 1093 -35.97 31.77 -43.28
N VAL A 1094 -35.47 32.59 -42.34
CA VAL A 1094 -36.26 33.64 -41.68
C VAL A 1094 -36.65 34.75 -42.67
N ILE A 1095 -35.73 35.20 -43.52
CA ILE A 1095 -36.00 36.18 -44.58
C ILE A 1095 -36.94 35.60 -45.66
N SER A 1096 -36.77 34.33 -46.04
CA SER A 1096 -37.65 33.61 -46.97
C SER A 1096 -39.08 33.53 -46.45
N GLU A 1097 -39.26 33.21 -45.16
CA GLU A 1097 -40.59 33.20 -44.53
C GLU A 1097 -41.15 34.61 -44.38
N PHE A 1098 -40.31 35.60 -44.06
CA PHE A 1098 -40.71 37.01 -44.02
C PHE A 1098 -41.17 37.51 -45.40
N GLU A 1099 -40.45 37.21 -46.49
CA GLU A 1099 -40.83 37.57 -47.87
C GLU A 1099 -42.06 36.80 -48.36
N ARG A 1100 -42.31 35.57 -47.87
CA ARG A 1100 -43.57 34.82 -48.11
C ARG A 1100 -44.77 35.42 -47.40
N LEU A 1101 -44.56 35.97 -46.20
CA LEU A 1101 -45.60 36.62 -45.40
C LEU A 1101 -45.81 38.09 -45.79
N ARG A 1102 -44.86 38.71 -46.48
CA ARG A 1102 -44.90 40.10 -46.94
C ARG A 1102 -46.14 40.46 -47.78
N PRO A 1103 -46.63 39.64 -48.73
CA PRO A 1103 -47.87 39.93 -49.45
C PRO A 1103 -49.11 39.90 -48.54
N PHE A 1104 -49.15 38.98 -47.57
CA PHE A 1104 -50.26 38.88 -46.59
C PHE A 1104 -50.29 40.05 -45.59
N ILE A 1105 -49.14 40.66 -45.29
CA ILE A 1105 -49.04 41.82 -44.42
C ILE A 1105 -49.40 43.11 -45.19
N ILE A 1106 -49.02 43.21 -46.47
CA ILE A 1106 -49.31 44.38 -47.31
C ILE A 1106 -50.79 44.43 -47.75
N ASP A 1107 -51.42 43.29 -48.06
CA ASP A 1107 -52.85 43.26 -48.44
C ASP A 1107 -53.80 43.54 -47.26
N ASN A 1108 -53.36 43.33 -46.00
CA ASN A 1108 -54.15 43.66 -44.81
C ASN A 1108 -53.98 45.11 -44.31
N MET A 1109 -53.04 45.89 -44.87
CA MET A 1109 -52.86 47.30 -44.53
C MET A 1109 -53.62 48.26 -45.48
N ASN A 1110 -54.23 47.75 -46.55
CA ASN A 1110 -55.02 48.55 -47.52
C ASN A 1110 -56.55 48.33 -47.46
N ASN A 1111 -57.08 47.73 -46.39
CA ASN A 1111 -58.53 47.61 -46.14
C ASN A 1111 -58.94 48.21 -44.79
#